data_AF-F2APB1-F1
#
_entry.id   AF-F2APB1-F1
#
_cell.length_a   1.000
_cell.length_b   1.000
_cell.length_c   1.000
_cell.angle_alpha   90.00
_cell.angle_beta   90.00
_cell.angle_gamma   90.00
#
_symmetry.space_group_name_H-M   'P 1'
#
loop_
_entity.id
_entity.type
_entity.pdbx_description
1 polymer ?
#
loop_
_entity_poly.entity_id
_entity_poly.type
_entity_poly.pdbx_seq_one_letter_code
_entity_poly.pdbx_strand_id
1 'polypeptide(L)'
;MLGLASAGCTGKSPPAEIAAPAEQASDPSETIQQNSESVVSAAEAGSAEEETETVEKSLSAMELMDHRGTPMLQDAVGSQSCVACHPNRAESFFETTHADSLRLVDAKDELELESFFHPPSSQRMKIVREGELIRHQSWQELPQTDYVMPLGDYPVELVMGSGTFAKSYLIRDGDALLQAPLSHYTEQGEYDMSPGYDTPTHFGFSRQVTDDCLFCHAGSLSRVDGNRNVTVLHELAIGCERCHGGGQQHVDLAEQLSANSTDATDLDVAHDWAIVHPDELGRDAMESLCAQCHLQGDIQMFVRDADSWSFQPGQDLAATRLVYNVGPPEKETGATKFVGHFGQMHASECYLGSDRLTCVTCHDPHQRVDDANRESVHREHCLSCHANEDCGEDLDIRMDTNENSCHQCHMPRSETEVPHVSITDHRIAIPSEPADTEASTEKVTVTQVTQLPDAIALLDRAPVGSWQRELNEATAIAQWLWMGSDPNYDNVTVFDLAAQRLRSAIQVAEESGSDVGVAHVSLVEAKTRLASLLDRILRYPVKTRSESDATRLRKESQSLMQWVLEAEKRPTPEHQVALDSLANAAAAEGQHLKAYQLYQRLVKLRRNPADHYNLGLACGKLRRFGEAEQAFMESIRIQPTYPLPYASLARLYQTIDPRTASNYMQLSQRLRLVQQGRASDESDKP
;
A
#
# COMPACT_ATOMS: atom_id res chain seq x y z
N MET A 1 -37.80 -0.86 -61.64
CA MET A 1 -37.72 0.57 -62.00
C MET A 1 -36.31 1.02 -61.62
N LEU A 2 -35.42 1.21 -62.60
CA LEU A 2 -35.04 2.52 -63.18
C LEU A 2 -34.25 3.38 -62.17
N GLY A 3 -32.93 3.62 -62.29
CA GLY A 3 -31.90 3.02 -63.18
C GLY A 3 -31.39 3.93 -64.32
N LEU A 4 -30.05 4.02 -64.47
CA LEU A 4 -29.27 4.77 -65.52
C LEU A 4 -29.36 6.32 -65.37
N ALA A 5 -28.50 7.20 -65.92
CA ALA A 5 -27.32 7.16 -66.82
C ALA A 5 -26.34 8.31 -66.39
N SER A 6 -25.01 8.40 -66.57
CA SER A 6 -23.93 7.76 -67.37
C SER A 6 -23.43 8.53 -68.62
N ALA A 7 -22.10 8.71 -68.75
CA ALA A 7 -21.31 9.40 -69.81
C ALA A 7 -21.20 10.96 -69.75
N GLY A 8 -20.17 11.63 -70.29
CA GLY A 8 -18.85 11.13 -70.75
C GLY A 8 -18.08 12.00 -71.79
N CYS A 9 -16.74 11.99 -71.68
CA CYS A 9 -15.71 12.25 -72.72
C CYS A 9 -15.43 13.66 -73.31
N THR A 10 -14.18 13.81 -73.81
CA THR A 10 -13.56 14.92 -74.59
C THR A 10 -13.21 16.22 -73.80
N GLY A 11 -12.12 16.95 -74.08
CA GLY A 11 -10.94 16.67 -74.94
C GLY A 11 -10.08 17.92 -75.26
N LYS A 12 -8.83 17.70 -75.72
CA LYS A 12 -7.81 18.68 -76.23
C LYS A 12 -6.89 19.40 -75.23
N SER A 13 -5.60 19.44 -75.60
CA SER A 13 -4.51 20.38 -75.25
C SER A 13 -4.07 21.12 -76.55
N PRO A 14 -2.99 21.94 -76.65
CA PRO A 14 -2.08 22.63 -75.70
C PRO A 14 -2.11 24.19 -75.99
N PRO A 15 -1.06 25.08 -75.91
CA PRO A 15 0.35 25.01 -75.42
C PRO A 15 0.86 26.25 -74.61
N ALA A 16 2.21 26.40 -74.54
CA ALA A 16 3.09 27.39 -73.87
C ALA A 16 3.46 27.02 -72.41
N GLU A 17 4.69 26.61 -72.06
CA GLU A 17 6.03 27.27 -72.14
C GLU A 17 6.15 28.48 -71.16
N ILE A 18 7.23 28.66 -70.37
CA ILE A 18 8.66 28.68 -70.75
C ILE A 18 9.61 28.15 -69.64
N ALA A 19 10.71 27.49 -70.08
CA ALA A 19 12.04 27.27 -69.44
C ALA A 19 12.23 26.54 -68.08
N ALA A 20 13.08 25.50 -68.14
CA ALA A 20 14.08 25.13 -67.11
C ALA A 20 15.51 25.40 -67.67
N PRO A 21 16.57 25.29 -66.85
CA PRO A 21 17.47 24.12 -66.90
C PRO A 21 17.54 23.40 -65.52
N ALA A 22 17.78 22.08 -65.35
CA ALA A 22 18.76 21.13 -65.93
C ALA A 22 20.20 21.33 -65.39
N GLU A 23 21.05 20.33 -65.09
CA GLU A 23 21.02 18.83 -65.02
C GLU A 23 22.34 18.39 -64.29
N GLN A 24 22.67 17.18 -63.77
CA GLN A 24 22.17 15.78 -63.66
C GLN A 24 22.60 15.25 -62.23
N ALA A 25 22.15 14.16 -61.60
CA ALA A 25 21.34 12.96 -61.96
C ALA A 25 22.08 11.70 -62.49
N SER A 26 22.73 10.90 -61.62
CA SER A 26 23.06 9.47 -61.89
C SER A 26 23.26 8.60 -60.62
N ASP A 27 22.69 7.40 -60.64
CA ASP A 27 22.72 6.27 -59.68
C ASP A 27 23.06 4.99 -60.52
N PRO A 28 23.26 3.73 -60.03
CA PRO A 28 23.58 3.21 -58.69
C PRO A 28 24.84 2.28 -58.63
N SER A 29 25.05 1.64 -57.47
CA SER A 29 25.41 0.21 -57.26
C SER A 29 26.86 -0.26 -56.95
N GLU A 30 26.86 -1.27 -56.07
CA GLU A 30 27.80 -2.38 -55.83
C GLU A 30 29.12 -2.26 -54.99
N THR A 31 29.10 -3.04 -53.89
CA THR A 31 30.19 -3.90 -53.37
C THR A 31 31.02 -3.46 -52.15
N ILE A 32 30.53 -3.85 -50.96
CA ILE A 32 31.18 -4.68 -49.91
C ILE A 32 32.68 -4.39 -49.61
N GLN A 33 33.04 -3.95 -48.38
CA GLN A 33 33.51 -4.80 -47.25
C GLN A 33 34.07 -4.03 -46.02
N GLN A 34 33.84 -4.61 -44.81
CA GLN A 34 34.70 -4.59 -43.60
C GLN A 34 34.81 -3.38 -42.63
N ASN A 35 35.01 -3.75 -41.35
CA ASN A 35 35.44 -3.00 -40.16
C ASN A 35 34.49 -1.88 -39.67
N SER A 36 33.74 -1.97 -38.57
CA SER A 36 33.72 -2.90 -37.40
C SER A 36 34.80 -2.72 -36.31
N GLU A 37 34.88 -1.50 -35.76
CA GLU A 37 35.43 -1.12 -34.44
C GLU A 37 34.97 0.34 -34.18
N SER A 38 34.72 0.85 -32.97
CA SER A 38 34.74 0.26 -31.63
C SER A 38 33.66 0.89 -30.72
N VAL A 39 33.23 0.18 -29.68
CA VAL A 39 32.38 0.70 -28.58
C VAL A 39 32.98 0.21 -27.25
N VAL A 40 32.75 0.95 -26.17
CA VAL A 40 33.23 0.75 -24.78
C VAL A 40 34.65 1.29 -24.48
N SER A 41 34.69 2.60 -24.21
CA SER A 41 35.40 3.23 -23.07
C SER A 41 34.70 4.58 -22.84
N ALA A 42 33.93 4.77 -21.75
CA ALA A 42 34.40 5.07 -20.39
C ALA A 42 34.94 6.51 -20.25
N ALA A 43 34.60 7.17 -19.14
CA ALA A 43 34.76 8.61 -18.95
C ALA A 43 36.22 9.08 -18.85
N GLU A 44 36.50 10.32 -19.28
CA GLU A 44 36.87 11.43 -18.38
C GLU A 44 37.05 12.79 -19.12
N ALA A 45 36.82 13.87 -18.38
CA ALA A 45 37.30 15.25 -18.55
C ALA A 45 37.07 16.03 -19.87
N GLY A 46 36.33 17.15 -19.73
CA GLY A 46 36.32 18.30 -20.66
C GLY A 46 34.91 18.75 -21.03
N SER A 47 34.47 20.00 -20.82
CA SER A 47 34.99 21.16 -20.07
C SER A 47 33.91 22.24 -20.18
N ALA A 48 33.70 23.05 -19.14
CA ALA A 48 32.62 24.05 -19.04
C ALA A 48 32.33 24.89 -20.30
N GLU A 49 31.04 25.00 -20.68
CA GLU A 49 30.33 26.25 -21.10
C GLU A 49 28.88 25.94 -21.59
N GLU A 50 28.05 25.22 -20.82
CA GLU A 50 26.60 25.07 -21.15
C GLU A 50 25.68 24.85 -19.91
N GLU A 51 26.01 25.47 -18.76
CA GLU A 51 25.17 25.46 -17.55
C GLU A 51 24.42 26.80 -17.38
N THR A 52 23.19 26.93 -17.90
CA THR A 52 22.29 28.06 -17.53
C THR A 52 20.79 27.89 -17.84
N GLU A 53 20.25 26.68 -18.08
CA GLU A 53 18.81 26.54 -18.46
C GLU A 53 18.05 25.34 -17.85
N THR A 54 18.39 24.92 -16.61
CA THR A 54 17.68 23.81 -15.91
C THR A 54 17.40 24.06 -14.42
N VAL A 55 17.52 25.29 -13.91
CA VAL A 55 17.30 25.63 -12.48
C VAL A 55 16.05 26.49 -12.29
N GLU A 56 14.90 26.03 -12.80
CA GLU A 56 13.60 26.65 -12.52
C GLU A 56 12.47 25.61 -12.52
N LYS A 57 12.58 24.63 -11.61
CA LYS A 57 11.46 23.73 -11.26
C LYS A 57 11.49 23.21 -9.81
N SER A 58 11.70 24.14 -8.88
CA SER A 58 11.34 23.94 -7.48
C SER A 58 9.82 23.80 -7.37
N LEU A 59 9.32 22.57 -7.21
CA LEU A 59 7.88 22.30 -7.06
C LEU A 59 7.34 23.11 -5.88
N SER A 60 6.46 24.05 -6.16
CA SER A 60 5.73 24.76 -5.11
C SER A 60 4.66 23.84 -4.52
N ALA A 61 4.28 24.04 -3.26
CA ALA A 61 3.20 23.25 -2.64
C ALA A 61 1.86 23.35 -3.40
N MET A 62 1.68 24.38 -4.24
CA MET A 62 0.53 24.53 -5.14
C MET A 62 0.57 23.59 -6.36
N GLU A 63 1.74 23.12 -6.81
CA GLU A 63 1.84 22.19 -7.95
C GLU A 63 1.50 20.73 -7.58
N LEU A 64 1.33 20.43 -6.29
CA LEU A 64 0.72 19.17 -5.83
C LEU A 64 -0.79 19.13 -6.07
N MET A 65 -1.46 20.28 -6.25
CA MET A 65 -2.92 20.37 -6.46
C MET A 65 -3.33 20.09 -7.91
N ASP A 66 -2.99 18.90 -8.42
CA ASP A 66 -3.48 18.43 -9.71
C ASP A 66 -4.97 18.04 -9.60
N HIS A 67 -5.85 18.76 -10.30
CA HIS A 67 -7.31 18.54 -10.28
C HIS A 67 -7.76 17.22 -10.96
N ARG A 68 -6.87 16.23 -11.14
CA ARG A 68 -7.17 14.86 -11.59
C ARG A 68 -7.95 14.05 -10.52
N GLY A 69 -9.23 14.37 -10.38
CA GLY A 69 -10.25 13.56 -9.68
C GLY A 69 -10.79 14.19 -8.40
N THR A 70 -12.04 13.85 -8.06
CA THR A 70 -12.72 14.28 -6.84
C THR A 70 -11.97 13.82 -5.58
N PRO A 71 -11.82 14.67 -4.55
CA PRO A 71 -11.36 14.23 -3.23
C PRO A 71 -12.18 13.05 -2.69
N MET A 72 -11.54 12.17 -1.95
CA MET A 72 -12.18 10.99 -1.36
C MET A 72 -12.94 11.33 -0.06
N LEU A 73 -12.51 12.36 0.65
CA LEU A 73 -13.31 13.01 1.67
C LEU A 73 -14.32 13.94 0.98
N GLN A 74 -15.61 13.72 1.21
CA GLN A 74 -16.68 14.52 0.58
C GLN A 74 -16.74 15.91 1.20
N ASP A 75 -17.13 16.92 0.42
CA ASP A 75 -17.32 18.31 0.84
C ASP A 75 -16.13 18.93 1.64
N ALA A 76 -14.91 18.47 1.35
CA ALA A 76 -13.68 18.87 2.04
C ALA A 76 -13.14 20.23 1.57
N VAL A 77 -12.79 21.10 2.53
CA VAL A 77 -12.22 22.45 2.32
C VAL A 77 -10.79 22.63 2.88
N GLY A 78 -10.27 21.62 3.59
CA GLY A 78 -8.95 21.62 4.22
C GLY A 78 -8.86 22.49 5.47
N SER A 79 -8.04 22.07 6.44
CA SER A 79 -7.91 22.70 7.77
C SER A 79 -7.49 24.18 7.71
N GLN A 80 -6.81 24.60 6.65
CA GLN A 80 -6.42 25.99 6.44
C GLN A 80 -7.63 26.95 6.35
N SER A 81 -8.77 26.45 5.87
CA SER A 81 -10.03 27.20 5.80
C SER A 81 -10.63 27.48 7.20
N CYS A 82 -10.38 26.60 8.17
CA CYS A 82 -10.87 26.73 9.55
C CYS A 82 -10.14 27.82 10.35
N VAL A 83 -8.89 28.13 10.00
CA VAL A 83 -7.96 28.95 10.82
C VAL A 83 -8.45 30.37 11.05
N ALA A 84 -9.14 30.97 10.07
CA ALA A 84 -9.63 32.35 10.17
C ALA A 84 -10.73 32.51 11.24
N CYS A 85 -11.57 31.50 11.42
CA CYS A 85 -12.68 31.49 12.38
C CYS A 85 -12.29 30.86 13.73
N HIS A 86 -11.35 29.90 13.73
CA HIS A 86 -10.97 29.12 14.91
C HIS A 86 -9.46 29.21 15.23
N PRO A 87 -8.84 30.42 15.27
CA PRO A 87 -7.38 30.56 15.36
C PRO A 87 -6.78 29.83 16.58
N ASN A 88 -7.39 30.00 17.76
CA ASN A 88 -6.90 29.37 19.00
C ASN A 88 -6.97 27.83 18.99
N ARG A 89 -7.88 27.24 18.20
CA ARG A 89 -7.99 25.77 18.04
C ARG A 89 -7.03 25.26 16.98
N ALA A 90 -6.87 26.01 15.89
CA ALA A 90 -5.88 25.71 14.86
C ALA A 90 -4.44 25.77 15.41
N GLU A 91 -4.13 26.82 16.18
CA GLU A 91 -2.82 27.02 16.83
C GLU A 91 -2.41 25.79 17.67
N SER A 92 -3.26 25.36 18.61
CA SER A 92 -2.94 24.20 19.45
C SER A 92 -3.02 22.85 18.71
N PHE A 93 -3.89 22.73 17.70
CA PHE A 93 -3.99 21.51 16.87
C PHE A 93 -2.75 21.29 15.99
N PHE A 94 -2.20 22.35 15.39
CA PHE A 94 -1.01 22.24 14.54
C PHE A 94 0.29 21.98 15.33
N GLU A 95 0.27 22.04 16.67
CA GLU A 95 1.35 21.51 17.53
C GLU A 95 1.22 20.00 17.84
N THR A 96 0.12 19.35 17.42
CA THR A 96 -0.12 17.93 17.67
C THR A 96 0.54 17.02 16.63
N THR A 97 0.81 15.78 17.03
CA THR A 97 1.40 14.75 16.16
C THR A 97 0.47 14.28 15.03
N HIS A 98 -0.82 14.65 15.04
CA HIS A 98 -1.72 14.47 13.90
C HIS A 98 -1.37 15.42 12.74
N ALA A 99 -1.02 16.67 13.04
CA ALA A 99 -0.61 17.66 12.04
C ALA A 99 0.77 17.36 11.41
N ASP A 100 1.57 16.51 12.05
CA ASP A 100 2.86 16.01 11.53
C ASP A 100 2.76 14.61 10.87
N SER A 101 1.57 14.02 10.72
CA SER A 101 1.41 12.62 10.28
C SER A 101 1.99 12.32 8.90
N LEU A 102 2.03 13.31 8.00
CA LEU A 102 2.71 13.31 6.71
C LEU A 102 3.01 14.76 6.32
N ARG A 103 4.28 15.09 6.10
CA ARG A 103 4.74 16.44 5.77
C ARG A 103 5.71 16.46 4.59
N LEU A 104 5.90 17.62 3.97
CA LEU A 104 7.07 17.87 3.11
C LEU A 104 8.35 17.74 3.94
N VAL A 105 9.42 17.26 3.31
CA VAL A 105 10.75 17.26 3.93
C VAL A 105 11.36 18.67 3.88
N ASP A 106 11.71 19.24 5.03
CA ASP A 106 12.82 20.21 5.08
C ASP A 106 14.09 19.40 5.36
N ALA A 107 15.04 19.43 4.44
CA ALA A 107 16.30 18.72 4.61
C ALA A 107 17.06 19.14 5.89
N LYS A 108 16.85 20.35 6.42
CA LYS A 108 17.54 20.88 7.61
C LYS A 108 17.26 20.05 8.87
N ASP A 109 16.09 19.42 8.95
CA ASP A 109 15.66 18.59 10.08
C ASP A 109 16.04 17.10 9.94
N GLU A 110 16.71 16.76 8.84
CA GLU A 110 17.09 15.39 8.48
C GLU A 110 18.60 15.18 8.59
N LEU A 111 19.00 14.03 9.11
CA LEU A 111 20.40 13.67 9.35
C LEU A 111 21.04 13.09 8.09
N GLU A 112 22.34 13.30 7.94
CA GLU A 112 23.13 12.64 6.90
C GLU A 112 23.74 11.33 7.42
N LEU A 113 23.95 10.37 6.52
CA LEU A 113 24.41 9.02 6.83
C LEU A 113 25.42 8.59 5.78
N GLU A 114 26.71 8.64 6.08
CA GLU A 114 27.78 8.37 5.10
C GLU A 114 27.70 6.96 4.47
N SER A 115 27.34 5.96 5.28
CA SER A 115 27.33 4.55 4.88
C SER A 115 26.51 3.69 5.84
N PHE A 116 25.43 3.11 5.32
CA PHE A 116 24.74 1.95 5.89
C PHE A 116 25.07 0.69 5.05
N PHE A 117 25.10 -0.48 5.67
CA PHE A 117 25.24 -1.77 5.00
C PHE A 117 24.19 -2.73 5.55
N HIS A 118 23.43 -3.38 4.66
CA HIS A 118 22.38 -4.33 5.01
C HIS A 118 22.82 -5.77 4.69
N PRO A 119 23.38 -6.52 5.66
CA PRO A 119 24.01 -7.81 5.42
C PRO A 119 23.13 -8.87 4.73
N PRO A 120 21.83 -9.03 5.06
CA PRO A 120 20.95 -10.00 4.39
C PRO A 120 20.87 -9.81 2.88
N SER A 121 20.93 -8.57 2.40
CA SER A 121 20.79 -8.24 0.97
C SER A 121 22.09 -7.94 0.25
N SER A 122 23.21 -7.82 0.98
CA SER A 122 24.48 -7.26 0.51
C SER A 122 24.32 -5.93 -0.25
N GLN A 123 23.41 -5.07 0.20
CA GLN A 123 23.24 -3.71 -0.32
C GLN A 123 23.88 -2.71 0.63
N ARG A 124 24.35 -1.60 0.06
CA ARG A 124 24.81 -0.42 0.79
C ARG A 124 23.89 0.74 0.48
N MET A 125 23.70 1.60 1.47
CA MET A 125 22.89 2.80 1.37
C MET A 125 23.65 3.99 1.96
N LYS A 126 23.28 5.21 1.58
CA LYS A 126 23.70 6.44 2.25
C LYS A 126 22.62 7.51 2.10
N ILE A 127 22.67 8.51 2.96
CA ILE A 127 21.78 9.68 2.95
C ILE A 127 22.66 10.92 2.91
N VAL A 128 22.47 11.77 1.90
CA VAL A 128 23.33 12.94 1.63
C VAL A 128 22.51 14.19 1.37
N ARG A 129 23.03 15.33 1.80
CA ARG A 129 22.45 16.66 1.60
C ARG A 129 23.02 17.34 0.37
N GLU A 130 22.15 17.76 -0.53
CA GLU A 130 22.50 18.49 -1.75
C GLU A 130 21.72 19.82 -1.77
N GLY A 131 22.26 20.81 -1.07
CA GLY A 131 21.58 22.08 -0.82
C GLY A 131 20.36 21.91 0.08
N GLU A 132 19.20 22.30 -0.42
CA GLU A 132 17.90 22.15 0.26
C GLU A 132 17.28 20.75 0.09
N LEU A 133 17.93 19.83 -0.66
CA LEU A 133 17.47 18.46 -0.85
C LEU A 133 18.20 17.49 0.10
N ILE A 134 17.48 16.49 0.60
CA ILE A 134 18.06 15.28 1.19
C ILE A 134 17.81 14.10 0.24
N ARG A 135 18.86 13.32 -0.06
CA ARG A 135 18.82 12.23 -1.05
C ARG A 135 19.12 10.90 -0.41
N HIS A 136 18.31 9.89 -0.71
CA HIS A 136 18.57 8.50 -0.33
C HIS A 136 19.16 7.77 -1.53
N GLN A 137 20.35 7.19 -1.34
CA GLN A 137 21.11 6.49 -2.37
C GLN A 137 21.35 5.04 -1.95
N SER A 138 21.30 4.10 -2.90
CA SER A 138 21.66 2.70 -2.66
C SER A 138 22.42 2.07 -3.83
N TRP A 139 23.31 1.14 -3.49
CA TRP A 139 24.16 0.42 -4.44
C TRP A 139 24.46 -1.01 -3.96
N GLN A 140 24.99 -1.83 -4.85
CA GLN A 140 25.42 -3.18 -4.57
C GLN A 140 26.73 -3.51 -5.29
N GLU A 141 27.70 -4.00 -4.52
CA GLU A 141 28.94 -4.56 -5.05
C GLU A 141 28.64 -5.96 -5.62
N LEU A 142 28.94 -6.18 -6.90
CA LEU A 142 28.69 -7.48 -7.52
C LEU A 142 29.90 -8.42 -7.35
N PRO A 143 29.71 -9.70 -6.99
CA PRO A 143 30.80 -10.65 -6.87
C PRO A 143 31.66 -10.76 -8.14
N GLN A 144 32.97 -10.88 -7.96
CA GLN A 144 33.94 -11.17 -9.02
C GLN A 144 33.98 -10.06 -10.11
N THR A 145 33.86 -8.80 -9.71
CA THR A 145 34.06 -7.61 -10.56
C THR A 145 34.22 -6.35 -9.70
N ASP A 146 35.00 -5.38 -10.16
CA ASP A 146 35.12 -4.05 -9.52
C ASP A 146 33.91 -3.13 -9.88
N TYR A 147 32.76 -3.73 -10.23
CA TYR A 147 31.58 -3.00 -10.68
C TYR A 147 30.57 -2.85 -9.55
N VAL A 148 30.48 -1.62 -9.05
CA VAL A 148 29.39 -1.17 -8.18
C VAL A 148 28.16 -0.90 -9.02
N MET A 149 27.08 -1.66 -8.78
CA MET A 149 25.79 -1.45 -9.40
C MET A 149 25.01 -0.39 -8.61
N PRO A 150 24.66 0.78 -9.18
CA PRO A 150 23.70 1.68 -8.57
C PRO A 150 22.31 1.03 -8.58
N LEU A 151 21.59 1.11 -7.45
CA LEU A 151 20.25 0.54 -7.27
C LEU A 151 19.16 1.62 -7.16
N GLY A 152 19.51 2.81 -6.71
CA GLY A 152 18.66 3.99 -6.76
C GLY A 152 19.34 5.22 -6.16
N ASP A 153 18.89 6.39 -6.60
CA ASP A 153 19.36 7.70 -6.15
C ASP A 153 18.20 8.69 -6.32
N TYR A 154 17.50 8.97 -5.24
CA TYR A 154 16.27 9.76 -5.26
C TYR A 154 16.29 10.85 -4.18
N PRO A 155 15.83 12.07 -4.49
CA PRO A 155 15.49 13.04 -3.46
C PRO A 155 14.27 12.54 -2.67
N VAL A 156 14.24 12.82 -1.38
CA VAL A 156 13.03 12.68 -0.57
C VAL A 156 12.08 13.83 -0.91
N GLU A 157 10.79 13.54 -0.93
CA GLU A 157 9.72 14.53 -1.10
C GLU A 157 8.92 14.70 0.20
N LEU A 158 8.55 13.58 0.84
CA LEU A 158 7.69 13.56 2.02
C LEU A 158 8.32 12.76 3.18
N VAL A 159 8.04 13.19 4.40
CA VAL A 159 8.25 12.43 5.63
C VAL A 159 6.90 11.93 6.14
N MET A 160 6.76 10.62 6.27
CA MET A 160 5.57 9.91 6.73
C MET A 160 5.78 9.42 8.17
N GLY A 161 4.84 9.75 9.05
CA GLY A 161 4.95 9.57 10.49
C GLY A 161 5.53 10.81 11.18
N SER A 162 4.96 11.15 12.32
CA SER A 162 5.21 12.40 13.07
C SER A 162 6.60 12.53 13.71
N GLY A 163 7.52 11.61 13.44
CA GLY A 163 8.82 11.53 14.10
C GLY A 163 8.77 11.17 15.59
N THR A 164 7.59 10.97 16.20
CA THR A 164 7.47 10.61 17.63
C THR A 164 8.12 9.25 17.94
N PHE A 165 7.99 8.30 17.01
CA PHE A 165 8.58 6.96 17.10
C PHE A 165 9.60 6.71 15.97
N ALA A 166 9.22 7.05 14.74
CA ALA A 166 10.09 7.00 13.57
C ALA A 166 9.66 8.02 12.50
N LYS A 167 10.59 8.33 11.58
CA LYS A 167 10.36 9.04 10.31
C LYS A 167 10.59 8.06 9.17
N SER A 168 9.54 7.74 8.39
CA SER A 168 9.65 6.99 7.13
C SER A 168 9.69 7.96 5.96
N TYR A 169 10.60 7.76 5.01
CA TYR A 169 10.83 8.70 3.91
C TYR A 169 10.20 8.22 2.61
N LEU A 170 9.51 9.11 1.90
CA LEU A 170 8.87 8.81 0.62
C LEU A 170 9.53 9.61 -0.52
N ILE A 171 9.75 8.93 -1.64
CA ILE A 171 10.32 9.48 -2.88
C ILE A 171 9.32 9.34 -4.03
N ARG A 172 9.48 10.13 -5.10
CA ARG A 172 8.60 10.08 -6.28
C ARG A 172 9.33 9.58 -7.53
N ASP A 173 8.69 8.67 -8.26
CA ASP A 173 9.13 8.16 -9.57
C ASP A 173 7.97 8.27 -10.57
N GLY A 174 7.91 9.39 -11.30
CA GLY A 174 6.76 9.73 -12.14
C GLY A 174 5.49 9.95 -11.29
N ASP A 175 4.37 9.33 -11.69
CA ASP A 175 3.12 9.37 -10.92
C ASP A 175 3.15 8.48 -9.64
N ALA A 176 4.21 7.70 -9.40
CA ALA A 176 4.30 6.76 -8.27
C ALA A 176 5.03 7.34 -7.06
N LEU A 177 4.39 7.29 -5.89
CA LEU A 177 4.99 7.56 -4.58
C LEU A 177 5.55 6.24 -4.00
N LEU A 178 6.81 6.20 -3.59
CA LEU A 178 7.53 5.00 -3.16
C LEU A 178 8.17 5.18 -1.79
N GLN A 179 8.18 4.15 -0.93
CA GLN A 179 8.89 4.20 0.34
C GLN A 179 10.40 4.00 0.12
N ALA A 180 11.22 4.78 0.83
CA ALA A 180 12.67 4.60 0.85
C ALA A 180 13.10 3.38 1.70
N PRO A 181 14.27 2.77 1.42
CA PRO A 181 14.72 1.57 2.16
C PRO A 181 15.08 1.78 3.63
N LEU A 182 15.33 3.03 4.05
CA LEU A 182 15.70 3.40 5.42
C LEU A 182 14.65 4.32 6.03
N SER A 183 14.44 4.17 7.34
CA SER A 183 13.68 5.05 8.23
C SER A 183 14.57 5.48 9.39
N HIS A 184 14.33 6.66 9.96
CA HIS A 184 15.01 7.14 11.15
C HIS A 184 14.18 6.78 12.38
N TYR A 185 14.74 6.06 13.34
CA TYR A 185 14.05 5.65 14.57
C TYR A 185 14.46 6.56 15.74
N THR A 186 13.46 7.15 16.40
CA THR A 186 13.67 8.34 17.25
C THR A 186 14.16 8.00 18.65
N GLU A 187 13.82 6.82 19.18
CA GLU A 187 14.28 6.35 20.50
C GLU A 187 15.79 6.01 20.48
N GLN A 188 16.33 5.66 19.31
CA GLN A 188 17.75 5.32 19.08
C GLN A 188 18.54 6.50 18.50
N GLY A 189 17.90 7.39 17.73
CA GLY A 189 18.56 8.50 17.03
C GLY A 189 19.35 8.09 15.79
N GLU A 190 19.02 6.92 15.21
CA GLU A 190 19.76 6.30 14.12
C GLU A 190 18.84 5.88 12.95
N TYR A 191 19.46 5.62 11.79
CA TYR A 191 18.78 5.06 10.62
C TYR A 191 18.91 3.53 10.59
N ASP A 192 17.79 2.86 10.34
CA ASP A 192 17.76 1.43 10.04
C ASP A 192 16.71 1.13 8.93
N MET A 193 16.62 -0.12 8.51
CA MET A 193 15.71 -0.58 7.45
C MET A 193 14.26 -0.21 7.76
N SER A 194 13.55 0.31 6.75
CA SER A 194 12.11 0.62 6.84
C SER A 194 11.29 -0.64 7.16
N PRO A 195 10.17 -0.55 7.91
CA PRO A 195 9.41 -1.74 8.33
C PRO A 195 9.02 -2.67 7.17
N GLY A 196 9.50 -3.92 7.22
CA GLY A 196 9.35 -4.91 6.14
C GLY A 196 10.47 -4.94 5.08
N TYR A 197 11.55 -4.16 5.26
CA TYR A 197 12.73 -4.20 4.39
C TYR A 197 13.89 -5.06 4.92
N ASP A 198 13.85 -5.56 6.16
CA ASP A 198 14.86 -6.49 6.69
C ASP A 198 14.68 -7.90 6.11
N THR A 199 14.98 -8.04 4.81
CA THR A 199 15.01 -9.32 4.08
C THR A 199 16.09 -9.29 2.99
N PRO A 200 16.64 -10.44 2.58
CA PRO A 200 17.59 -10.52 1.47
C PRO A 200 17.07 -9.98 0.13
N THR A 201 15.75 -9.96 -0.07
CA THR A 201 15.08 -9.60 -1.32
C THR A 201 14.08 -8.46 -1.13
N HIS A 202 14.43 -7.47 -0.32
CA HIS A 202 13.61 -6.28 -0.10
C HIS A 202 13.40 -5.45 -1.37
N PHE A 203 12.39 -4.60 -1.34
CA PHE A 203 11.89 -3.88 -2.52
C PHE A 203 12.85 -2.79 -3.04
N GLY A 204 13.82 -2.33 -2.26
CA GLY A 204 14.57 -1.12 -2.60
C GLY A 204 13.63 0.06 -2.88
N PHE A 205 13.95 0.88 -3.88
CA PHE A 205 13.06 1.93 -4.39
C PHE A 205 11.99 1.34 -5.35
N SER A 206 11.19 0.40 -4.86
CA SER A 206 10.03 -0.15 -5.59
C SER A 206 8.79 -0.47 -4.79
N ARG A 207 8.80 -0.34 -3.44
CA ARG A 207 7.57 -0.46 -2.64
C ARG A 207 6.70 0.77 -2.89
N GLN A 208 5.65 0.59 -3.70
CA GLN A 208 4.68 1.63 -3.99
C GLN A 208 3.81 1.90 -2.75
N VAL A 209 3.71 3.18 -2.38
CA VAL A 209 2.79 3.67 -1.35
C VAL A 209 1.41 3.77 -1.98
N THR A 210 0.40 3.21 -1.31
CA THR A 210 -0.99 3.26 -1.76
C THR A 210 -1.83 4.13 -0.86
N ASP A 211 -3.07 4.38 -1.27
CA ASP A 211 -4.10 4.99 -0.45
C ASP A 211 -4.40 4.29 0.90
N ASP A 212 -4.02 3.00 1.08
CA ASP A 212 -4.10 2.32 2.39
C ASP A 212 -3.12 2.92 3.39
N CYS A 213 -1.88 3.17 2.96
CA CYS A 213 -0.87 3.84 3.79
C CYS A 213 -1.28 5.29 4.05
N LEU A 214 -1.74 5.99 3.01
CA LEU A 214 -2.10 7.40 3.12
C LEU A 214 -3.39 7.63 3.94
N PHE A 215 -4.29 6.65 4.06
CA PHE A 215 -5.55 6.81 4.83
C PHE A 215 -5.34 7.15 6.31
N CYS A 216 -4.31 6.57 6.94
CA CYS A 216 -3.95 6.86 8.33
C CYS A 216 -2.95 8.02 8.48
N HIS A 217 -2.44 8.55 7.36
CA HIS A 217 -1.34 9.52 7.36
C HIS A 217 -1.71 10.87 6.72
N ALA A 218 -2.79 10.97 5.94
CA ALA A 218 -3.16 12.17 5.18
C ALA A 218 -4.60 12.63 5.38
N GLY A 219 -4.81 13.94 5.24
CA GLY A 219 -6.07 14.64 5.47
C GLY A 219 -7.04 14.52 4.30
N SER A 220 -6.54 14.62 3.07
CA SER A 220 -7.37 14.48 1.87
C SER A 220 -6.55 14.09 0.65
N LEU A 221 -7.07 13.17 -0.15
CA LEU A 221 -6.49 12.75 -1.42
C LEU A 221 -7.57 12.40 -2.45
N SER A 222 -7.18 12.30 -3.72
CA SER A 222 -7.97 11.66 -4.79
C SER A 222 -7.17 10.54 -5.47
N ARG A 223 -7.86 9.59 -6.11
CA ARG A 223 -7.25 8.53 -6.95
C ARG A 223 -7.38 8.90 -8.44
N VAL A 224 -6.27 8.87 -9.18
CA VAL A 224 -6.30 9.09 -10.64
C VAL A 224 -6.90 7.87 -11.34
N ASP A 225 -7.96 8.05 -12.14
CA ASP A 225 -8.76 6.98 -12.77
C ASP A 225 -9.25 5.88 -11.78
N GLY A 226 -9.40 6.24 -10.50
CA GLY A 226 -9.71 5.29 -9.43
C GLY A 226 -8.55 4.34 -9.06
N ASN A 227 -7.36 4.52 -9.64
CA ASN A 227 -6.18 3.71 -9.35
C ASN A 227 -5.59 4.08 -7.99
N ARG A 228 -5.68 3.15 -7.04
CA ARG A 228 -5.20 3.31 -5.67
C ARG A 228 -3.68 3.46 -5.52
N ASN A 229 -2.95 3.12 -6.57
CA ASN A 229 -1.50 3.20 -6.66
C ASN A 229 -1.03 4.58 -7.19
N VAL A 230 -1.95 5.46 -7.62
CA VAL A 230 -1.66 6.81 -8.14
C VAL A 230 -2.62 7.81 -7.49
N THR A 231 -2.10 8.56 -6.52
CA THR A 231 -2.88 9.48 -5.68
C THR A 231 -2.39 10.93 -5.82
N VAL A 232 -3.32 11.87 -5.76
CA VAL A 232 -3.03 13.30 -5.59
C VAL A 232 -3.38 13.67 -4.15
N LEU A 233 -2.46 14.35 -3.45
CA LEU A 233 -2.66 14.81 -2.07
C LEU A 233 -3.22 16.24 -2.10
N HIS A 234 -4.38 16.46 -1.46
CA HIS A 234 -5.01 17.77 -1.31
C HIS A 234 -4.76 18.39 0.06
N GLU A 235 -4.61 17.54 1.09
CA GLU A 235 -4.16 17.93 2.43
C GLU A 235 -3.17 16.88 2.94
N LEU A 236 -1.96 17.31 3.31
CA LEU A 236 -0.82 16.41 3.57
C LEU A 236 -0.99 15.57 4.82
N ALA A 237 -1.23 16.19 5.99
CA ALA A 237 -1.36 15.52 7.28
C ALA A 237 -2.81 15.34 7.70
N ILE A 238 -3.08 14.61 8.80
CA ILE A 238 -4.42 14.43 9.36
C ILE A 238 -4.96 15.81 9.81
N GLY A 239 -5.90 16.34 9.04
CA GLY A 239 -6.55 17.63 9.28
C GLY A 239 -7.88 17.53 10.04
N CYS A 240 -8.47 18.69 10.35
CA CYS A 240 -9.71 18.82 11.13
C CYS A 240 -10.86 17.96 10.56
N GLU A 241 -10.99 17.91 9.23
CA GLU A 241 -12.09 17.23 8.54
C GLU A 241 -12.04 15.70 8.66
N ARG A 242 -10.88 15.12 9.03
CA ARG A 242 -10.77 13.68 9.38
C ARG A 242 -11.54 13.35 10.67
N CYS A 243 -11.77 14.34 11.53
CA CYS A 243 -12.51 14.24 12.79
C CYS A 243 -13.91 14.88 12.71
N HIS A 244 -14.06 15.97 11.95
CA HIS A 244 -15.29 16.77 11.88
C HIS A 244 -16.14 16.56 10.61
N GLY A 245 -15.64 15.82 9.62
CA GLY A 245 -16.30 15.67 8.32
C GLY A 245 -16.01 16.86 7.38
N GLY A 246 -16.56 16.81 6.16
CA GLY A 246 -16.36 17.84 5.14
C GLY A 246 -17.00 19.18 5.52
N GLY A 247 -16.18 20.23 5.57
CA GLY A 247 -16.56 21.54 6.09
C GLY A 247 -17.22 22.49 5.09
N GLN A 248 -17.35 22.16 3.80
CA GLN A 248 -17.85 23.11 2.78
C GLN A 248 -19.20 23.72 3.15
N GLN A 249 -20.17 22.90 3.56
CA GLN A 249 -21.50 23.37 3.93
C GLN A 249 -21.49 24.26 5.19
N HIS A 250 -20.54 24.04 6.10
CA HIS A 250 -20.35 24.84 7.31
C HIS A 250 -19.67 26.18 6.99
N VAL A 251 -18.62 26.18 6.16
CA VAL A 251 -17.93 27.40 5.69
C VAL A 251 -18.88 28.27 4.85
N ASP A 252 -19.61 27.69 3.90
CA ASP A 252 -20.62 28.38 3.09
C ASP A 252 -21.66 29.10 3.98
N LEU A 253 -22.09 28.44 5.07
CA LEU A 253 -23.04 29.01 6.03
C LEU A 253 -22.40 30.11 6.89
N ALA A 254 -21.18 29.91 7.38
CA ALA A 254 -20.45 30.89 8.18
C ALA A 254 -20.15 32.18 7.39
N GLU A 255 -19.77 32.07 6.11
CA GLU A 255 -19.63 33.23 5.21
C GLU A 255 -20.97 33.94 4.98
N GLN A 256 -22.06 33.18 4.76
CA GLN A 256 -23.39 33.77 4.59
C GLN A 256 -23.90 34.50 5.85
N LEU A 257 -23.66 33.95 7.05
CA LEU A 257 -24.07 34.56 8.31
C LEU A 257 -23.23 35.79 8.66
N SER A 258 -21.90 35.70 8.55
CA SER A 258 -20.99 36.83 8.82
C SER A 258 -21.16 38.00 7.84
N ALA A 259 -21.65 37.75 6.62
CA ALA A 259 -22.02 38.79 5.66
C ALA A 259 -23.37 39.48 5.94
N ASN A 260 -24.27 38.88 6.74
CA ASN A 260 -25.68 39.32 6.82
C ASN A 260 -26.23 39.56 8.24
N SER A 261 -25.59 39.06 9.31
CA SER A 261 -26.05 39.27 10.69
C SER A 261 -25.16 40.21 11.51
N THR A 262 -25.76 40.84 12.52
CA THR A 262 -25.10 41.62 13.56
C THR A 262 -25.50 41.17 14.97
N ASP A 263 -26.21 40.04 15.10
CA ASP A 263 -26.79 39.58 16.37
C ASP A 263 -26.17 38.26 16.82
N ALA A 264 -25.84 38.16 18.11
CA ALA A 264 -25.00 37.07 18.61
C ALA A 264 -25.69 35.69 18.59
N THR A 265 -27.02 35.67 18.61
CA THR A 265 -27.82 34.43 18.60
C THR A 265 -27.81 33.71 17.25
N ASP A 266 -27.45 34.38 16.16
CA ASP A 266 -27.31 33.72 14.85
C ASP A 266 -26.00 32.91 14.75
N LEU A 267 -25.03 33.17 15.64
CA LEU A 267 -23.79 32.39 15.75
C LEU A 267 -23.98 31.10 16.55
N ASP A 268 -24.91 31.07 17.52
CA ASP A 268 -25.32 29.82 18.18
C ASP A 268 -25.98 28.87 17.16
N VAL A 269 -26.72 29.39 16.17
CA VAL A 269 -27.27 28.59 15.07
C VAL A 269 -26.16 28.04 14.14
N ALA A 270 -25.01 28.72 14.05
CA ALA A 270 -23.84 28.17 13.34
C ALA A 270 -23.11 27.08 14.14
N HIS A 271 -23.41 26.90 15.44
CA HIS A 271 -22.78 25.91 16.30
C HIS A 271 -23.32 24.48 16.05
N ASP A 272 -24.62 24.32 15.76
CA ASP A 272 -25.24 22.99 15.59
C ASP A 272 -25.12 22.41 14.15
N TRP A 273 -24.48 23.11 13.19
CA TRP A 273 -24.73 22.87 11.75
C TRP A 273 -23.50 22.43 10.92
N ALA A 274 -23.76 21.39 10.12
CA ALA A 274 -22.99 20.95 8.94
C ALA A 274 -21.57 20.39 9.14
N ILE A 275 -21.09 20.27 10.38
CA ILE A 275 -19.95 19.41 10.76
C ILE A 275 -20.34 18.48 11.90
N VAL A 276 -19.47 17.51 12.22
CA VAL A 276 -19.62 16.58 13.34
C VAL A 276 -18.98 17.15 14.59
N HIS A 277 -19.68 17.07 15.72
CA HIS A 277 -19.24 17.52 17.05
C HIS A 277 -18.89 16.29 17.90
N PRO A 278 -17.59 15.95 18.08
CA PRO A 278 -17.19 14.67 18.67
C PRO A 278 -17.64 14.49 20.13
N ASP A 279 -17.82 15.58 20.86
CA ASP A 279 -18.31 15.64 22.24
C ASP A 279 -19.83 15.44 22.38
N GLU A 280 -20.60 15.56 21.29
CA GLU A 280 -22.03 15.22 21.24
C GLU A 280 -22.29 13.77 20.82
N LEU A 281 -21.26 13.05 20.33
CA LEU A 281 -21.41 11.69 19.83
C LEU A 281 -21.66 10.68 20.96
N GLY A 282 -22.55 9.72 20.67
CA GLY A 282 -22.64 8.49 21.47
C GLY A 282 -21.33 7.70 21.38
N ARG A 283 -20.99 7.00 22.47
CA ARG A 283 -19.75 6.24 22.66
C ARG A 283 -19.25 5.53 21.40
N ASP A 284 -20.08 4.68 20.79
CA ASP A 284 -19.72 3.84 19.65
C ASP A 284 -19.31 4.66 18.41
N ALA A 285 -19.95 5.81 18.18
CA ALA A 285 -19.62 6.72 17.08
C ALA A 285 -18.37 7.56 17.38
N MET A 286 -18.16 7.95 18.64
CA MET A 286 -16.94 8.65 19.06
C MET A 286 -15.72 7.72 18.98
N GLU A 287 -15.85 6.48 19.44
CA GLU A 287 -14.79 5.49 19.34
C GLU A 287 -14.56 5.04 17.90
N SER A 288 -15.59 4.98 17.05
CA SER A 288 -15.46 4.78 15.60
C SER A 288 -14.55 5.84 14.93
N LEU A 289 -14.63 7.09 15.41
CA LEU A 289 -13.81 8.19 14.90
C LEU A 289 -12.30 7.98 15.12
N CYS A 290 -11.93 7.44 16.28
CA CYS A 290 -10.54 7.05 16.57
C CYS A 290 -10.18 5.73 15.87
N ALA A 291 -11.09 4.76 15.89
CA ALA A 291 -10.92 3.43 15.30
C ALA A 291 -10.70 3.46 13.78
N GLN A 292 -11.07 4.53 13.07
CA GLN A 292 -10.78 4.63 11.64
C GLN A 292 -9.26 4.42 11.38
N CYS A 293 -8.38 5.04 12.18
CA CYS A 293 -6.93 4.86 12.12
C CYS A 293 -6.38 3.94 13.21
N HIS A 294 -6.87 4.05 14.45
CA HIS A 294 -6.27 3.40 15.63
C HIS A 294 -6.78 1.97 15.93
N LEU A 295 -7.53 1.35 15.01
CA LEU A 295 -7.95 -0.06 15.09
C LEU A 295 -7.24 -0.90 14.02
N GLN A 296 -6.09 -1.47 14.39
CA GLN A 296 -5.44 -2.50 13.61
C GLN A 296 -6.15 -3.85 13.78
N GLY A 297 -6.27 -4.58 12.68
CA GLY A 297 -6.76 -5.95 12.67
C GLY A 297 -6.06 -6.77 11.60
N ASP A 298 -5.92 -8.06 11.86
CA ASP A 298 -5.26 -9.01 10.97
C ASP A 298 -6.03 -9.21 9.65
N ILE A 299 -7.35 -8.97 9.65
CA ILE A 299 -8.16 -8.83 8.44
C ILE A 299 -9.09 -7.63 8.57
N GLN A 300 -9.09 -6.76 7.55
CA GLN A 300 -10.10 -5.73 7.32
C GLN A 300 -10.98 -6.11 6.13
N MET A 301 -12.29 -5.83 6.21
CA MET A 301 -13.25 -6.14 5.16
C MET A 301 -14.23 -4.98 4.95
N PHE A 302 -14.38 -4.53 3.72
CA PHE A 302 -15.29 -3.45 3.38
C PHE A 302 -16.71 -3.94 3.08
N VAL A 303 -17.68 -3.13 3.44
CA VAL A 303 -19.08 -3.32 3.05
C VAL A 303 -19.21 -3.11 1.53
N ARG A 304 -20.28 -3.62 0.92
CA ARG A 304 -20.50 -3.53 -0.53
C ARG A 304 -20.37 -2.07 -1.02
N ASP A 305 -19.63 -1.91 -2.13
CA ASP A 305 -19.35 -0.65 -2.82
C ASP A 305 -18.54 0.38 -2.02
N ALA A 306 -18.18 0.09 -0.76
CA ALA A 306 -17.31 0.89 0.11
C ALA A 306 -15.81 0.48 0.02
N ASP A 307 -14.95 1.31 0.61
CA ASP A 307 -13.49 1.14 0.72
C ASP A 307 -12.93 1.88 1.97
N SER A 308 -11.61 2.01 2.07
CA SER A 308 -10.92 2.65 3.20
C SER A 308 -11.39 4.08 3.48
N TRP A 309 -11.67 4.87 2.45
CA TRP A 309 -12.07 6.27 2.55
C TRP A 309 -13.58 6.49 2.66
N SER A 310 -14.38 5.41 2.67
CA SER A 310 -15.83 5.50 2.66
C SER A 310 -16.44 5.82 4.04
N PHE A 311 -15.70 5.66 5.13
CA PHE A 311 -16.12 6.07 6.47
C PHE A 311 -16.31 7.60 6.54
N GLN A 312 -17.40 8.05 7.17
CA GLN A 312 -17.63 9.45 7.49
C GLN A 312 -17.73 9.61 9.02
N PRO A 313 -17.15 10.67 9.61
CA PRO A 313 -17.31 11.01 11.02
C PRO A 313 -18.77 10.98 11.49
N GLY A 314 -18.97 10.65 12.78
CA GLY A 314 -20.30 10.50 13.39
C GLY A 314 -21.07 9.23 13.00
N GLN A 315 -20.56 8.40 12.10
CA GLN A 315 -21.12 7.08 11.79
C GLN A 315 -20.48 5.97 12.64
N ASP A 316 -21.15 4.83 12.72
CA ASP A 316 -20.56 3.56 13.16
C ASP A 316 -19.60 3.06 12.06
N LEU A 317 -18.33 2.81 12.41
CA LEU A 317 -17.31 2.29 11.49
C LEU A 317 -17.74 0.96 10.84
N ALA A 318 -18.52 0.13 11.55
CA ALA A 318 -19.01 -1.15 11.03
C ALA A 318 -19.99 -1.01 9.85
N ALA A 319 -20.56 0.20 9.63
CA ALA A 319 -21.37 0.48 8.44
C ALA A 319 -20.57 0.48 7.14
N THR A 320 -19.24 0.68 7.20
CA THR A 320 -18.36 0.74 6.03
C THR A 320 -17.21 -0.28 6.08
N ARG A 321 -16.63 -0.55 7.25
CA ARG A 321 -15.47 -1.43 7.44
C ARG A 321 -15.61 -2.31 8.69
N LEU A 322 -15.54 -3.63 8.49
CA LEU A 322 -15.42 -4.60 9.57
C LEU A 322 -13.94 -4.95 9.77
N VAL A 323 -13.52 -5.08 11.03
CA VAL A 323 -12.14 -5.37 11.41
C VAL A 323 -12.10 -6.56 12.38
N TYR A 324 -11.18 -7.48 12.16
CA TYR A 324 -11.09 -8.75 12.88
C TYR A 324 -9.63 -9.08 13.24
N ASN A 325 -9.44 -9.83 14.33
CA ASN A 325 -8.13 -10.37 14.75
C ASN A 325 -8.14 -11.91 14.72
N VAL A 326 -7.02 -12.51 14.34
CA VAL A 326 -6.84 -13.97 14.19
C VAL A 326 -5.90 -14.49 15.28
N GLY A 327 -6.29 -15.58 15.95
CA GLY A 327 -5.51 -16.19 17.03
C GLY A 327 -6.15 -16.00 18.43
N PRO A 328 -5.40 -16.38 19.49
CA PRO A 328 -5.76 -16.08 20.88
C PRO A 328 -5.66 -14.57 21.20
N PRO A 329 -6.27 -14.09 22.30
CA PRO A 329 -6.18 -12.70 22.73
C PRO A 329 -4.74 -12.20 22.94
N GLU A 330 -4.50 -10.90 22.72
CA GLU A 330 -3.26 -10.21 23.11
C GLU A 330 -2.98 -10.31 24.63
N LYS A 331 -4.04 -10.53 25.43
CA LYS A 331 -4.01 -10.81 26.88
C LYS A 331 -3.48 -12.22 27.22
N GLU A 332 -3.47 -13.15 26.26
CA GLU A 332 -2.88 -14.50 26.39
C GLU A 332 -1.48 -14.62 25.77
N THR A 333 -1.17 -13.81 24.75
CA THR A 333 0.14 -13.86 24.07
C THR A 333 1.19 -12.89 24.62
N GLY A 334 0.79 -11.83 25.31
CA GLY A 334 1.67 -10.72 25.73
C GLY A 334 2.14 -9.81 24.58
N ALA A 335 2.10 -10.28 23.33
CA ALA A 335 2.44 -9.51 22.14
C ALA A 335 1.57 -8.26 21.98
N THR A 336 2.22 -7.13 21.68
CA THR A 336 1.61 -5.80 21.58
C THR A 336 1.71 -5.32 20.13
N LYS A 337 0.58 -4.96 19.49
CA LYS A 337 0.59 -4.37 18.13
C LYS A 337 0.79 -2.86 18.22
N PHE A 338 1.59 -2.28 17.32
CA PHE A 338 1.88 -0.83 17.29
C PHE A 338 0.63 0.05 17.20
N VAL A 339 -0.44 -0.44 16.55
CA VAL A 339 -1.75 0.23 16.50
C VAL A 339 -2.84 -0.68 17.14
N GLY A 340 -2.47 -1.36 18.24
CA GLY A 340 -3.33 -2.24 19.04
C GLY A 340 -4.11 -1.56 20.18
N HIS A 341 -3.87 -0.27 20.44
CA HIS A 341 -4.42 0.51 21.57
C HIS A 341 -5.92 0.29 21.82
N PHE A 342 -6.72 0.21 20.75
CA PHE A 342 -8.17 0.02 20.83
C PHE A 342 -8.56 -1.35 21.41
N GLY A 343 -7.89 -2.42 20.96
CA GLY A 343 -8.11 -3.78 21.47
C GLY A 343 -7.61 -3.97 22.90
N GLN A 344 -6.54 -3.27 23.28
CA GLN A 344 -6.03 -3.19 24.65
C GLN A 344 -7.02 -2.48 25.57
N MET A 345 -7.49 -1.29 25.18
CA MET A 345 -8.45 -0.49 25.94
C MET A 345 -9.77 -1.25 26.15
N HIS A 346 -10.31 -1.89 25.10
CA HIS A 346 -11.53 -2.70 25.17
C HIS A 346 -11.39 -3.96 26.05
N ALA A 347 -10.17 -4.38 26.38
CA ALA A 347 -9.87 -5.49 27.28
C ALA A 347 -9.53 -5.05 28.73
N SER A 348 -9.60 -3.75 29.02
CA SER A 348 -9.36 -3.18 30.36
C SER A 348 -10.62 -3.24 31.24
N GLU A 349 -10.44 -3.49 32.53
CA GLU A 349 -11.54 -3.46 33.51
C GLU A 349 -12.14 -2.04 33.64
N CYS A 350 -11.32 -1.00 33.43
CA CYS A 350 -11.76 0.40 33.39
C CYS A 350 -12.78 0.68 32.27
N TYR A 351 -12.57 0.10 31.09
CA TYR A 351 -13.46 0.25 29.93
C TYR A 351 -14.73 -0.60 30.09
N LEU A 352 -14.60 -1.83 30.59
CA LEU A 352 -15.70 -2.75 30.84
C LEU A 352 -16.60 -2.30 32.00
N GLY A 353 -16.04 -1.59 32.99
CA GLY A 353 -16.75 -1.04 34.14
C GLY A 353 -17.37 0.35 33.93
N SER A 354 -17.28 0.92 32.72
CA SER A 354 -17.76 2.28 32.41
C SER A 354 -18.58 2.33 31.13
N ASP A 355 -19.76 2.94 31.18
CA ASP A 355 -20.59 3.22 29.99
C ASP A 355 -20.12 4.43 29.16
N ARG A 356 -19.07 5.15 29.61
CA ARG A 356 -18.67 6.47 29.07
C ARG A 356 -17.19 6.63 28.74
N LEU A 357 -16.34 5.68 29.11
CA LEU A 357 -14.90 5.77 28.87
C LEU A 357 -14.62 5.63 27.36
N THR A 358 -14.01 6.67 26.77
CA THR A 358 -13.59 6.73 25.37
C THR A 358 -12.15 7.24 25.28
N CYS A 359 -11.52 7.17 24.10
CA CYS A 359 -10.16 7.66 23.89
C CYS A 359 -9.98 9.13 24.36
N VAL A 360 -10.97 9.98 24.12
CA VAL A 360 -10.92 11.41 24.51
C VAL A 360 -11.23 11.69 25.98
N THR A 361 -11.49 10.66 26.79
CA THR A 361 -11.46 10.81 28.27
C THR A 361 -10.03 11.04 28.79
N CYS A 362 -9.02 10.59 28.03
CA CYS A 362 -7.60 10.66 28.40
C CYS A 362 -6.71 11.45 27.42
N HIS A 363 -7.23 11.88 26.26
CA HIS A 363 -6.48 12.58 25.22
C HIS A 363 -7.31 13.73 24.62
N ASP A 364 -6.81 14.97 24.63
CA ASP A 364 -7.36 16.04 23.78
C ASP A 364 -6.71 15.94 22.38
N PRO A 365 -7.47 15.68 21.31
CA PRO A 365 -6.93 15.61 19.95
C PRO A 365 -6.49 16.98 19.40
N HIS A 366 -6.77 18.08 20.11
CA HIS A 366 -6.40 19.45 19.73
C HIS A 366 -5.28 20.06 20.58
N GLN A 367 -4.68 19.33 21.53
CA GLN A 367 -3.62 19.87 22.37
C GLN A 367 -2.49 18.87 22.57
N ARG A 368 -1.25 19.33 22.35
CA ARG A 368 -0.06 18.57 22.71
C ARG A 368 0.18 18.67 24.22
N VAL A 369 0.35 17.53 24.88
CA VAL A 369 0.77 17.47 26.29
C VAL A 369 2.26 17.83 26.38
N ASP A 370 2.56 18.89 27.13
CA ASP A 370 3.91 19.41 27.36
C ASP A 370 4.78 18.36 28.09
N ASP A 371 5.97 18.12 27.55
CA ASP A 371 7.01 17.29 28.15
C ASP A 371 7.31 17.66 29.63
N ALA A 372 7.14 18.93 30.01
CA ALA A 372 7.35 19.40 31.39
C ALA A 372 6.18 19.14 32.35
N ASN A 373 4.97 18.78 31.87
CA ASN A 373 3.80 18.51 32.72
C ASN A 373 3.15 17.13 32.52
N ARG A 374 3.59 16.37 31.50
CA ARG A 374 3.10 15.04 31.10
C ARG A 374 2.68 14.12 32.24
N GLU A 375 3.57 13.87 33.19
CA GLU A 375 3.32 12.96 34.32
C GLU A 375 2.15 13.42 35.21
N SER A 376 2.00 14.74 35.39
CA SER A 376 0.90 15.32 36.15
C SER A 376 -0.43 15.24 35.40
N VAL A 377 -0.45 15.53 34.09
CA VAL A 377 -1.64 15.43 33.25
C VAL A 377 -2.13 13.98 33.17
N HIS A 378 -1.24 13.03 32.87
CA HIS A 378 -1.58 11.61 32.84
C HIS A 378 -2.11 11.10 34.19
N ARG A 379 -1.55 11.56 35.31
CA ARG A 379 -2.07 11.25 36.65
C ARG A 379 -3.46 11.86 36.88
N GLU A 380 -3.71 13.10 36.46
CA GLU A 380 -5.00 13.76 36.66
C GLU A 380 -6.15 13.05 35.91
N HIS A 381 -5.89 12.47 34.74
CA HIS A 381 -6.85 11.57 34.07
C HIS A 381 -7.16 10.31 34.89
N CYS A 382 -6.18 9.70 35.58
CA CYS A 382 -6.47 8.60 36.52
C CYS A 382 -7.30 9.08 37.72
N LEU A 383 -6.94 10.26 38.27
CA LEU A 383 -7.56 10.82 39.48
C LEU A 383 -8.96 11.42 39.25
N SER A 384 -9.44 11.53 38.01
CA SER A 384 -10.83 11.89 37.74
C SER A 384 -11.82 10.78 38.14
N CYS A 385 -11.34 9.53 38.25
CA CYS A 385 -12.14 8.35 38.57
C CYS A 385 -11.68 7.61 39.85
N HIS A 386 -10.38 7.69 40.20
CA HIS A 386 -9.77 6.98 41.33
C HIS A 386 -9.25 7.96 42.39
N ALA A 387 -9.32 7.58 43.67
CA ALA A 387 -8.62 8.32 44.72
C ALA A 387 -7.13 7.97 44.72
N ASN A 388 -6.25 8.93 45.05
CA ASN A 388 -4.80 8.70 45.12
C ASN A 388 -4.38 7.68 46.21
N GLU A 389 -5.30 7.33 47.10
CA GLU A 389 -5.18 6.30 48.13
C GLU A 389 -5.65 4.90 47.67
N ASP A 390 -6.35 4.77 46.53
CA ASP A 390 -6.84 3.48 46.00
C ASP A 390 -5.71 2.59 45.44
N CYS A 391 -4.53 3.16 45.16
CA CYS A 391 -3.42 2.49 44.48
C CYS A 391 -2.83 1.29 45.25
N GLY A 392 -3.12 1.16 46.55
CA GLY A 392 -2.65 0.07 47.41
C GLY A 392 -1.18 0.12 47.82
N GLU A 393 -0.31 0.69 46.98
CA GLU A 393 1.10 0.95 47.29
C GLU A 393 1.28 2.26 48.09
N ASP A 394 2.29 2.31 48.96
CA ASP A 394 2.55 3.49 49.80
C ASP A 394 2.92 4.72 48.95
N LEU A 395 2.55 5.92 49.45
CA LEU A 395 2.81 7.16 48.71
C LEU A 395 4.30 7.51 48.68
N ASP A 396 5.06 7.25 49.76
CA ASP A 396 6.49 7.52 49.80
C ASP A 396 7.23 6.58 48.81
N ILE A 397 6.83 5.31 48.75
CA ILE A 397 7.35 4.33 47.78
C ILE A 397 7.04 4.76 46.33
N ARG A 398 5.82 5.22 46.06
CA ARG A 398 5.43 5.72 44.73
C ARG A 398 6.21 6.98 44.34
N MET A 399 6.42 7.92 45.26
CA MET A 399 7.22 9.12 45.01
C MET A 399 8.68 8.75 44.69
N ASP A 400 9.30 7.89 45.49
CA ASP A 400 10.70 7.44 45.29
C ASP A 400 10.89 6.58 44.02
N THR A 401 9.85 5.86 43.56
CA THR A 401 9.93 4.93 42.42
C THR A 401 9.60 5.57 41.07
N ASN A 402 8.55 6.41 41.01
CA ASN A 402 8.04 6.96 39.75
C ASN A 402 7.41 8.37 39.87
N GLU A 403 7.76 9.14 40.89
CA GLU A 403 7.17 10.48 41.17
C GLU A 403 5.62 10.44 41.31
N ASN A 404 5.10 9.30 41.79
CA ASN A 404 3.69 8.95 41.89
C ASN A 404 2.94 9.04 40.54
N SER A 405 3.54 8.49 39.48
CA SER A 405 3.03 8.55 38.10
C SER A 405 2.34 7.23 37.72
N CYS A 406 1.03 7.14 37.97
CA CYS A 406 0.23 5.91 37.90
C CYS A 406 0.45 5.09 36.61
N HIS A 407 0.53 5.77 35.46
CA HIS A 407 0.65 5.11 34.16
C HIS A 407 1.97 4.33 33.99
N GLN A 408 3.06 4.71 34.68
CA GLN A 408 4.34 3.99 34.59
C GLN A 408 4.26 2.57 35.18
N CYS A 409 3.33 2.32 36.11
CA CYS A 409 3.08 0.98 36.68
C CYS A 409 1.86 0.28 36.05
N HIS A 410 0.79 1.02 35.74
CA HIS A 410 -0.47 0.43 35.25
C HIS A 410 -0.59 0.38 33.72
N MET A 411 0.28 1.07 33.00
CA MET A 411 0.31 1.16 31.52
C MET A 411 1.77 1.06 31.02
N PRO A 412 2.51 -0.01 31.37
CA PRO A 412 3.93 -0.12 31.03
C PRO A 412 4.17 -0.13 29.52
N ARG A 413 5.35 0.34 29.08
CA ARG A 413 5.74 0.25 27.67
C ARG A 413 6.11 -1.18 27.29
N SER A 414 5.65 -1.62 26.12
CA SER A 414 5.94 -2.94 25.54
C SER A 414 6.52 -2.80 24.12
N GLU A 415 7.40 -3.71 23.72
CA GLU A 415 7.90 -3.83 22.34
C GLU A 415 6.78 -4.23 21.36
N THR A 416 6.90 -3.83 20.09
CA THR A 416 5.88 -4.04 19.06
C THR A 416 6.37 -4.87 17.87
N GLU A 417 5.50 -5.17 16.91
CA GLU A 417 5.89 -5.77 15.63
C GLU A 417 6.66 -4.80 14.71
N VAL A 418 6.68 -3.51 15.03
CA VAL A 418 7.53 -2.51 14.40
C VAL A 418 8.89 -2.53 15.11
N PRO A 419 10.00 -2.85 14.40
CA PRO A 419 11.34 -2.84 15.01
C PRO A 419 11.64 -1.51 15.69
N HIS A 420 12.37 -1.57 16.81
CA HIS A 420 12.87 -0.39 17.52
C HIS A 420 11.80 0.56 18.11
N VAL A 421 10.52 0.17 18.10
CA VAL A 421 9.39 0.97 18.60
C VAL A 421 8.68 0.27 19.75
N SER A 422 8.62 0.97 20.89
CA SER A 422 7.83 0.60 22.07
C SER A 422 6.58 1.48 22.22
N ILE A 423 5.45 0.93 22.69
CA ILE A 423 4.22 1.69 23.00
C ILE A 423 3.70 1.41 24.40
N THR A 424 2.97 2.38 24.95
CA THR A 424 2.27 2.32 26.24
C THR A 424 1.09 1.32 26.19
N ASP A 425 1.03 0.35 27.11
CA ASP A 425 -0.06 -0.64 27.17
C ASP A 425 -1.38 -0.01 27.65
N HIS A 426 -2.41 -0.04 26.79
CA HIS A 426 -3.72 0.53 27.09
C HIS A 426 -4.69 -0.44 27.81
N ARG A 427 -4.21 -1.59 28.30
CA ARG A 427 -5.01 -2.52 29.14
C ARG A 427 -5.28 -2.03 30.57
N ILE A 428 -4.57 -0.97 31.01
CA ILE A 428 -4.70 -0.32 32.34
C ILE A 428 -4.80 -1.35 33.47
N ALA A 429 -3.73 -2.10 33.69
CA ALA A 429 -3.71 -3.27 34.56
C ALA A 429 -2.45 -3.29 35.44
N ILE A 430 -2.55 -3.92 36.63
CA ILE A 430 -1.35 -4.28 37.40
C ILE A 430 -0.69 -5.47 36.69
N PRO A 431 0.60 -5.39 36.27
CA PRO A 431 1.29 -6.52 35.66
C PRO A 431 1.46 -7.66 36.68
N SER A 432 0.78 -8.78 36.44
CA SER A 432 1.07 -10.04 37.14
C SER A 432 2.32 -10.69 36.54
N GLU A 433 3.06 -11.46 37.35
CA GLU A 433 4.02 -12.42 36.79
C GLU A 433 3.32 -13.34 35.77
N PRO A 434 4.00 -13.78 34.69
CA PRO A 434 3.39 -14.62 33.67
C PRO A 434 2.92 -15.94 34.29
N ALA A 435 1.60 -16.15 34.31
CA ALA A 435 1.00 -17.30 34.96
C ALA A 435 1.35 -18.61 34.24
N ASP A 436 1.70 -19.65 35.00
CA ASP A 436 1.71 -21.03 34.50
C ASP A 436 0.27 -21.43 34.10
N THR A 437 -0.05 -21.36 32.81
CA THR A 437 -1.42 -21.53 32.32
C THR A 437 -1.86 -23.00 32.24
N GLU A 438 -2.33 -23.56 33.37
CA GLU A 438 -3.27 -24.70 33.35
C GLU A 438 -4.71 -24.26 33.66
N ALA A 439 -5.57 -24.34 32.63
CA ALA A 439 -7.03 -24.13 32.68
C ALA A 439 -7.49 -22.68 33.01
N SER A 440 -8.75 -22.29 32.79
CA SER A 440 -9.94 -23.06 32.36
C SER A 440 -10.86 -22.24 31.45
N THR A 441 -11.74 -22.91 30.69
CA THR A 441 -12.65 -22.25 29.73
C THR A 441 -14.08 -22.10 30.26
N GLU A 442 -14.55 -20.87 30.48
CA GLU A 442 -15.98 -20.54 30.37
C GLU A 442 -16.18 -19.09 29.88
N LYS A 443 -17.40 -18.71 29.49
CA LYS A 443 -17.67 -17.59 28.57
C LYS A 443 -18.29 -16.36 29.23
N VAL A 444 -17.93 -15.18 28.72
CA VAL A 444 -18.71 -13.92 28.82
C VAL A 444 -18.97 -13.39 27.40
N THR A 445 -19.95 -12.51 27.22
CA THR A 445 -20.47 -12.06 25.91
C THR A 445 -20.80 -10.58 25.88
N VAL A 446 -20.71 -9.98 24.67
CA VAL A 446 -20.94 -8.55 24.35
C VAL A 446 -19.76 -7.66 24.83
N THR A 447 -19.09 -6.85 24.00
CA THR A 447 -19.19 -6.64 22.54
C THR A 447 -18.02 -7.34 21.83
N GLN A 448 -18.27 -8.14 20.78
CA GLN A 448 -17.26 -9.07 20.28
C GLN A 448 -16.37 -8.51 19.14
N VAL A 449 -15.20 -7.97 19.52
CA VAL A 449 -13.98 -8.16 18.72
C VAL A 449 -13.79 -9.68 18.54
N THR A 450 -14.12 -10.19 17.37
CA THR A 450 -14.52 -11.60 17.20
C THR A 450 -13.33 -12.53 16.96
N GLN A 451 -12.44 -12.61 17.94
CA GLN A 451 -11.23 -13.45 17.94
C GLN A 451 -11.52 -14.90 17.51
N LEU A 452 -10.67 -15.42 16.62
CA LEU A 452 -10.80 -16.72 15.98
C LEU A 452 -9.43 -17.32 15.64
N PRO A 453 -9.08 -18.53 16.10
CA PRO A 453 -7.80 -19.19 15.77
C PRO A 453 -7.64 -19.69 14.32
N ASP A 454 -8.53 -19.30 13.39
CA ASP A 454 -8.64 -19.91 12.08
C ASP A 454 -9.12 -18.86 11.06
N ALA A 455 -8.27 -18.59 10.04
CA ALA A 455 -8.46 -17.59 8.99
C ALA A 455 -9.81 -17.69 8.27
N ILE A 456 -10.50 -18.83 8.35
CA ILE A 456 -11.70 -19.11 7.57
C ILE A 456 -12.98 -18.86 8.36
N ALA A 457 -12.91 -18.78 9.69
CA ALA A 457 -14.03 -18.30 10.49
C ALA A 457 -14.21 -16.77 10.36
N LEU A 458 -13.19 -16.05 9.88
CA LEU A 458 -13.29 -14.65 9.43
C LEU A 458 -14.02 -14.57 8.09
N LEU A 459 -13.77 -15.55 7.21
CA LEU A 459 -14.65 -15.95 6.10
C LEU A 459 -16.11 -15.89 6.56
N ASP A 460 -16.48 -16.83 7.42
CA ASP A 460 -17.86 -17.08 7.86
C ASP A 460 -18.55 -15.88 8.57
N ARG A 461 -17.80 -14.95 9.19
CA ARG A 461 -18.36 -13.85 10.01
C ARG A 461 -18.58 -12.51 9.32
N ALA A 462 -18.09 -12.29 8.10
CA ALA A 462 -18.52 -11.12 7.33
C ALA A 462 -19.96 -11.34 6.82
N PRO A 463 -20.85 -10.31 6.84
CA PRO A 463 -22.26 -10.45 6.52
C PRO A 463 -22.50 -11.24 5.24
N VAL A 464 -23.38 -12.25 5.34
CA VAL A 464 -23.67 -13.20 4.26
C VAL A 464 -24.26 -12.43 3.08
N GLY A 465 -23.50 -12.33 1.98
CA GLY A 465 -23.86 -11.53 0.80
C GLY A 465 -23.17 -10.16 0.68
N SER A 466 -22.12 -9.86 1.46
CA SER A 466 -21.29 -8.68 1.18
C SER A 466 -20.41 -8.90 -0.06
N TRP A 467 -20.45 -7.95 -1.01
CA TRP A 467 -19.82 -8.12 -2.33
C TRP A 467 -18.30 -8.29 -2.27
N GLN A 468 -17.61 -7.56 -1.39
CA GLN A 468 -16.16 -7.69 -1.24
C GLN A 468 -15.76 -9.06 -0.68
N ARG A 469 -16.58 -9.68 0.20
CA ARG A 469 -16.35 -11.06 0.65
C ARG A 469 -16.40 -12.02 -0.54
N GLU A 470 -17.38 -11.89 -1.42
CA GLU A 470 -17.53 -12.75 -2.60
C GLU A 470 -16.35 -12.61 -3.60
N LEU A 471 -15.87 -11.38 -3.82
CA LEU A 471 -14.67 -11.13 -4.64
C LEU A 471 -13.40 -11.69 -3.99
N ASN A 472 -13.20 -11.49 -2.68
CA ASN A 472 -12.03 -11.98 -1.95
C ASN A 472 -12.01 -13.52 -1.88
N GLU A 473 -13.15 -14.15 -1.58
CA GLU A 473 -13.31 -15.61 -1.63
C GLU A 473 -12.97 -16.14 -3.03
N ALA A 474 -13.63 -15.62 -4.08
CA ALA A 474 -13.41 -16.08 -5.46
C ALA A 474 -11.95 -15.94 -5.91
N THR A 475 -11.29 -14.84 -5.52
CA THR A 475 -9.89 -14.55 -5.86
C THR A 475 -8.94 -15.53 -5.16
N ALA A 476 -9.05 -15.70 -3.84
CA ALA A 476 -8.22 -16.62 -3.08
C ALA A 476 -8.39 -18.07 -3.56
N ILE A 477 -9.64 -18.50 -3.76
CA ILE A 477 -9.99 -19.81 -4.31
C ILE A 477 -9.35 -20.02 -5.69
N ALA A 478 -9.45 -19.06 -6.60
CA ALA A 478 -8.92 -19.19 -7.95
C ALA A 478 -7.38 -19.24 -7.99
N GLN A 479 -6.70 -18.53 -7.07
CA GLN A 479 -5.25 -18.70 -6.84
C GLN A 479 -4.92 -20.10 -6.31
N TRP A 480 -5.67 -20.63 -5.34
CA TRP A 480 -5.47 -21.98 -4.80
C TRP A 480 -5.69 -23.07 -5.86
N LEU A 481 -6.67 -22.90 -6.75
CA LEU A 481 -6.89 -23.80 -7.89
C LEU A 481 -5.75 -23.77 -8.91
N TRP A 482 -5.13 -22.59 -9.13
CA TRP A 482 -3.96 -22.47 -9.99
C TRP A 482 -2.76 -23.21 -9.39
N MET A 483 -2.41 -22.94 -8.13
CA MET A 483 -1.33 -23.66 -7.42
C MET A 483 -1.60 -25.16 -7.33
N GLY A 484 -2.85 -25.57 -7.11
CA GLY A 484 -3.28 -26.98 -7.08
C GLY A 484 -3.22 -27.73 -8.42
N SER A 485 -2.85 -27.05 -9.51
CA SER A 485 -2.58 -27.65 -10.82
C SER A 485 -1.09 -27.87 -11.10
N ASP A 486 -0.20 -27.34 -10.26
CA ASP A 486 1.25 -27.54 -10.34
C ASP A 486 1.66 -28.76 -9.48
N PRO A 487 2.30 -29.80 -10.07
CA PRO A 487 2.69 -31.01 -9.33
C PRO A 487 3.80 -30.79 -8.28
N ASN A 488 4.41 -29.59 -8.21
CA ASN A 488 5.45 -29.26 -7.23
C ASN A 488 4.89 -28.80 -5.87
N TYR A 489 3.57 -28.55 -5.74
CA TYR A 489 2.93 -28.08 -4.50
C TYR A 489 2.08 -29.19 -3.83
N ASP A 490 2.55 -29.71 -2.69
CA ASP A 490 1.96 -30.87 -1.99
C ASP A 490 0.89 -30.46 -0.93
N ASN A 491 -0.10 -29.67 -1.36
CA ASN A 491 -1.01 -28.92 -0.47
C ASN A 491 -2.26 -29.70 -0.01
N VAL A 492 -2.17 -31.01 0.27
CA VAL A 492 -3.35 -31.87 0.55
C VAL A 492 -4.24 -31.33 1.68
N THR A 493 -3.65 -31.00 2.84
CA THR A 493 -4.37 -30.45 4.01
C THR A 493 -5.02 -29.09 3.74
N VAL A 494 -4.44 -28.26 2.87
CA VAL A 494 -5.01 -26.97 2.48
C VAL A 494 -6.29 -27.19 1.63
N PHE A 495 -6.29 -28.21 0.77
CA PHE A 495 -7.49 -28.57 0.01
C PHE A 495 -8.59 -29.19 0.88
N ASP A 496 -8.26 -30.05 1.85
CA ASP A 496 -9.23 -30.58 2.82
C ASP A 496 -9.93 -29.45 3.59
N LEU A 497 -9.15 -28.50 4.10
CA LEU A 497 -9.62 -27.37 4.89
C LEU A 497 -10.48 -26.40 4.07
N ALA A 498 -10.01 -25.96 2.89
CA ALA A 498 -10.80 -25.11 1.99
C ALA A 498 -12.13 -25.79 1.58
N ALA A 499 -12.13 -27.13 1.46
CA ALA A 499 -13.30 -27.87 1.00
C ALA A 499 -14.35 -28.15 2.08
N GLN A 500 -14.01 -28.20 3.37
CA GLN A 500 -15.06 -28.15 4.42
C GLN A 500 -15.80 -26.81 4.37
N ARG A 501 -15.05 -25.73 4.18
CA ARG A 501 -15.49 -24.36 4.45
C ARG A 501 -16.33 -23.76 3.33
N LEU A 502 -16.02 -24.06 2.07
CA LEU A 502 -16.94 -23.70 0.98
C LEU A 502 -18.31 -24.38 1.15
N ARG A 503 -18.36 -25.62 1.66
CA ARG A 503 -19.65 -26.30 1.92
C ARG A 503 -20.46 -25.57 2.99
N SER A 504 -19.82 -25.03 4.03
CA SER A 504 -20.46 -24.12 5.00
C SER A 504 -20.98 -22.83 4.35
N ALA A 505 -20.14 -22.13 3.58
CA ALA A 505 -20.51 -20.88 2.89
C ALA A 505 -21.54 -21.05 1.74
N ILE A 506 -21.78 -22.28 1.29
CA ILE A 506 -22.89 -22.65 0.41
C ILE A 506 -24.17 -22.78 1.22
N GLN A 507 -24.17 -23.66 2.24
CA GLN A 507 -25.36 -23.91 3.06
C GLN A 507 -25.91 -22.62 3.70
N VAL A 508 -25.04 -21.79 4.29
CA VAL A 508 -25.42 -20.53 4.94
C VAL A 508 -26.03 -19.53 3.93
N ALA A 509 -25.64 -19.59 2.65
CA ALA A 509 -26.22 -18.74 1.61
C ALA A 509 -27.58 -19.25 1.10
N GLU A 510 -27.74 -20.58 1.01
CA GLU A 510 -29.03 -21.23 0.69
C GLU A 510 -30.08 -20.97 1.78
N GLU A 511 -29.64 -20.86 3.05
CA GLU A 511 -30.48 -20.54 4.21
C GLU A 511 -30.85 -19.04 4.33
N SER A 512 -30.13 -18.12 3.66
CA SER A 512 -30.29 -16.66 3.87
C SER A 512 -31.23 -15.91 2.92
N GLY A 513 -31.63 -16.50 1.78
CA GLY A 513 -32.84 -16.12 1.02
C GLY A 513 -33.04 -14.66 0.58
N SER A 514 -31.99 -13.92 0.19
CA SER A 514 -32.09 -12.50 -0.20
C SER A 514 -32.41 -12.28 -1.69
N ASP A 515 -33.41 -11.44 -1.98
CA ASP A 515 -34.03 -11.28 -3.30
C ASP A 515 -33.51 -10.05 -4.08
N VAL A 516 -32.35 -10.18 -4.74
CA VAL A 516 -31.89 -9.24 -5.78
C VAL A 516 -31.24 -10.01 -6.94
N GLY A 517 -31.74 -9.78 -8.15
CA GLY A 517 -31.38 -10.55 -9.35
C GLY A 517 -29.97 -10.33 -9.91
N VAL A 518 -29.63 -11.16 -10.91
CA VAL A 518 -28.36 -11.21 -11.65
C VAL A 518 -27.16 -11.71 -10.82
N ALA A 519 -26.76 -11.05 -9.74
CA ALA A 519 -25.58 -11.43 -8.95
C ALA A 519 -25.71 -12.85 -8.35
N HIS A 520 -26.88 -13.16 -7.77
CA HIS A 520 -27.16 -14.44 -7.12
C HIS A 520 -27.06 -15.64 -8.08
N VAL A 521 -27.30 -15.45 -9.40
CA VAL A 521 -27.18 -16.51 -10.41
C VAL A 521 -25.73 -16.90 -10.63
N SER A 522 -24.83 -15.91 -10.77
CA SER A 522 -23.39 -16.17 -10.87
C SER A 522 -22.83 -16.79 -9.59
N LEU A 523 -23.30 -16.34 -8.43
CA LEU A 523 -22.89 -16.88 -7.13
C LEU A 523 -23.26 -18.35 -6.97
N VAL A 524 -24.53 -18.72 -7.26
CA VAL A 524 -24.99 -20.11 -7.21
C VAL A 524 -24.27 -20.97 -8.26
N GLU A 525 -24.04 -20.47 -9.47
CA GLU A 525 -23.33 -21.23 -10.50
C GLU A 525 -21.84 -21.45 -10.15
N ALA A 526 -21.15 -20.42 -9.66
CA ALA A 526 -19.78 -20.53 -9.18
C ALA A 526 -19.68 -21.52 -8.01
N LYS A 527 -20.54 -21.38 -7.00
CA LYS A 527 -20.65 -22.31 -5.86
C LYS A 527 -20.92 -23.75 -6.30
N THR A 528 -21.83 -23.98 -7.24
CA THR A 528 -22.18 -25.32 -7.76
C THR A 528 -21.00 -25.96 -8.51
N ARG A 529 -20.36 -25.22 -9.41
CA ARG A 529 -19.17 -25.70 -10.15
C ARG A 529 -18.04 -26.06 -9.20
N LEU A 530 -17.76 -25.16 -8.25
CA LEU A 530 -16.66 -25.27 -7.32
C LEU A 530 -16.87 -26.37 -6.27
N ALA A 531 -18.08 -26.58 -5.75
CA ALA A 531 -18.40 -27.72 -4.90
C ALA A 531 -18.16 -29.06 -5.64
N SER A 532 -18.55 -29.14 -6.92
CA SER A 532 -18.30 -30.30 -7.78
C SER A 532 -16.80 -30.54 -8.05
N LEU A 533 -15.99 -29.48 -8.01
CA LEU A 533 -14.54 -29.52 -8.18
C LEU A 533 -13.83 -29.93 -6.89
N LEU A 534 -14.15 -29.31 -5.75
CA LEU A 534 -13.68 -29.68 -4.41
C LEU A 534 -13.90 -31.17 -4.12
N ASP A 535 -15.11 -31.66 -4.33
CA ASP A 535 -15.49 -33.07 -4.14
C ASP A 535 -14.63 -34.03 -5.01
N ARG A 536 -14.01 -33.55 -6.10
CA ARG A 536 -13.02 -34.30 -6.90
C ARG A 536 -11.58 -34.09 -6.42
N ILE A 537 -11.20 -32.86 -6.08
CA ILE A 537 -9.90 -32.48 -5.51
C ILE A 537 -9.55 -33.33 -4.28
N LEU A 538 -10.55 -33.61 -3.42
CA LEU A 538 -10.41 -34.45 -2.22
C LEU A 538 -10.28 -35.94 -2.52
N ARG A 539 -10.97 -36.44 -3.56
CA ARG A 539 -10.90 -37.86 -3.96
C ARG A 539 -9.59 -38.24 -4.64
N TYR A 540 -8.84 -37.25 -5.14
CA TYR A 540 -7.58 -37.44 -5.85
C TYR A 540 -6.52 -36.44 -5.35
N PRO A 541 -5.69 -36.79 -4.34
CA PRO A 541 -4.55 -35.96 -3.91
C PRO A 541 -3.58 -35.73 -5.07
N VAL A 542 -2.75 -34.68 -5.00
CA VAL A 542 -1.93 -34.19 -6.13
C VAL A 542 -1.13 -35.32 -6.83
N LYS A 543 -0.54 -36.23 -6.05
CA LYS A 543 0.25 -37.39 -6.52
C LYS A 543 -0.55 -38.46 -7.28
N THR A 544 -1.88 -38.37 -7.33
CA THR A 544 -2.77 -39.27 -8.11
C THR A 544 -3.64 -38.54 -9.14
N ARG A 545 -3.49 -37.22 -9.31
CA ARG A 545 -4.21 -36.44 -10.33
C ARG A 545 -3.66 -36.73 -11.73
N SER A 546 -4.55 -36.79 -12.71
CA SER A 546 -4.14 -36.87 -14.12
C SER A 546 -3.87 -35.47 -14.70
N GLU A 547 -3.17 -35.42 -15.84
CA GLU A 547 -3.02 -34.20 -16.63
C GLU A 547 -4.39 -33.60 -17.05
N SER A 548 -5.42 -34.44 -17.17
CA SER A 548 -6.79 -33.98 -17.46
C SER A 548 -7.44 -33.27 -16.27
N ASP A 549 -7.13 -33.67 -15.03
CA ASP A 549 -7.58 -33.00 -13.81
C ASP A 549 -6.87 -31.65 -13.65
N ALA A 550 -5.54 -31.60 -13.80
CA ALA A 550 -4.77 -30.35 -13.77
C ALA A 550 -5.22 -29.36 -14.86
N THR A 551 -5.58 -29.85 -16.04
CA THR A 551 -6.13 -29.04 -17.14
C THR A 551 -7.55 -28.56 -16.85
N ARG A 552 -8.36 -29.33 -16.10
CA ARG A 552 -9.67 -28.88 -15.61
C ARG A 552 -9.55 -27.80 -14.52
N LEU A 553 -8.66 -27.99 -13.54
CA LEU A 553 -8.41 -27.03 -12.46
C LEU A 553 -8.04 -25.64 -13.01
N ARG A 554 -7.13 -25.59 -13.99
CA ARG A 554 -6.72 -24.33 -14.66
C ARG A 554 -7.89 -23.62 -15.35
N LYS A 555 -8.79 -24.35 -16.02
CA LYS A 555 -9.97 -23.76 -16.68
C LYS A 555 -11.00 -23.21 -15.70
N GLU A 556 -11.17 -23.84 -14.53
CA GLU A 556 -12.10 -23.34 -13.52
C GLU A 556 -11.51 -22.14 -12.75
N SER A 557 -10.20 -22.14 -12.46
CA SER A 557 -9.46 -20.95 -12.00
C SER A 557 -9.59 -19.77 -12.97
N GLN A 558 -9.34 -19.97 -14.26
CA GLN A 558 -9.54 -18.96 -15.31
C GLN A 558 -10.99 -18.46 -15.38
N SER A 559 -11.98 -19.34 -15.21
CA SER A 559 -13.40 -18.97 -15.28
C SER A 559 -13.80 -18.06 -14.11
N LEU A 560 -13.27 -18.33 -12.91
CA LEU A 560 -13.48 -17.47 -11.73
C LEU A 560 -12.78 -16.11 -11.90
N MET A 561 -11.52 -16.08 -12.33
CA MET A 561 -10.82 -14.80 -12.57
C MET A 561 -11.44 -13.99 -13.71
N GLN A 562 -12.00 -14.64 -14.74
CA GLN A 562 -12.75 -13.96 -15.80
C GLN A 562 -14.03 -13.33 -15.24
N TRP A 563 -14.75 -14.03 -14.36
CA TRP A 563 -15.90 -13.46 -13.64
C TRP A 563 -15.49 -12.27 -12.76
N VAL A 564 -14.39 -12.35 -12.00
CA VAL A 564 -13.88 -11.21 -11.19
C VAL A 564 -13.62 -9.97 -12.05
N LEU A 565 -13.06 -10.10 -13.26
CA LEU A 565 -12.84 -8.96 -14.19
C LEU A 565 -14.11 -8.42 -14.87
N GLU A 566 -15.21 -9.17 -14.87
CA GLU A 566 -16.50 -8.74 -15.40
C GLU A 566 -17.38 -8.12 -14.30
N ALA A 567 -17.26 -8.66 -13.08
CA ALA A 567 -17.90 -8.25 -11.85
C ALA A 567 -17.31 -6.94 -11.29
N GLU A 568 -15.99 -6.87 -11.14
CA GLU A 568 -15.26 -5.68 -10.68
C GLU A 568 -14.47 -5.06 -11.83
N LYS A 569 -14.71 -3.76 -12.08
CA LYS A 569 -14.14 -2.99 -13.18
C LYS A 569 -13.23 -1.86 -12.71
N ARG A 570 -13.33 -1.48 -11.44
CA ARG A 570 -12.39 -0.58 -10.74
C ARG A 570 -11.05 -1.31 -10.59
N PRO A 571 -9.91 -0.61 -10.53
CA PRO A 571 -8.58 -1.23 -10.44
C PRO A 571 -8.23 -1.71 -9.02
N THR A 572 -9.15 -2.42 -8.35
CA THR A 572 -8.97 -2.97 -6.99
C THR A 572 -7.85 -4.03 -6.96
N PRO A 573 -7.35 -4.43 -5.76
CA PRO A 573 -6.39 -5.52 -5.65
C PRO A 573 -6.88 -6.83 -6.31
N GLU A 574 -8.17 -7.13 -6.21
CA GLU A 574 -8.78 -8.33 -6.80
C GLU A 574 -8.80 -8.25 -8.33
N HIS A 575 -9.11 -7.08 -8.90
CA HIS A 575 -9.01 -6.83 -10.33
C HIS A 575 -7.56 -7.00 -10.83
N GLN A 576 -6.58 -6.52 -10.07
CA GLN A 576 -5.16 -6.67 -10.38
C GLN A 576 -4.72 -8.14 -10.30
N VAL A 577 -5.13 -8.88 -9.27
CA VAL A 577 -4.84 -10.32 -9.12
C VAL A 577 -5.50 -11.17 -10.21
N ALA A 578 -6.74 -10.84 -10.61
CA ALA A 578 -7.44 -11.54 -11.67
C ALA A 578 -6.81 -11.29 -13.05
N LEU A 579 -6.35 -10.06 -13.33
CA LEU A 579 -5.54 -9.74 -14.50
C LEU A 579 -4.24 -10.56 -14.54
N ASP A 580 -3.49 -10.57 -13.45
CA ASP A 580 -2.20 -11.27 -13.29
C ASP A 580 -2.36 -12.78 -13.49
N SER A 581 -3.34 -13.37 -12.81
CA SER A 581 -3.65 -14.80 -12.92
C SER A 581 -4.05 -15.21 -14.34
N LEU A 582 -4.87 -14.40 -15.03
CA LEU A 582 -5.24 -14.64 -16.42
C LEU A 582 -4.08 -14.38 -17.40
N ALA A 583 -3.18 -13.44 -17.11
CA ALA A 583 -2.01 -13.14 -17.93
C ALA A 583 -1.01 -14.30 -17.88
N ASN A 584 -0.69 -14.79 -16.68
CA ASN A 584 0.16 -15.96 -16.46
C ASN A 584 -0.43 -17.22 -17.09
N ALA A 585 -1.74 -17.46 -16.92
CA ALA A 585 -2.40 -18.61 -17.52
C ALA A 585 -2.41 -18.53 -19.06
N ALA A 586 -2.68 -17.36 -19.64
CA ALA A 586 -2.57 -17.14 -21.08
C ALA A 586 -1.13 -17.33 -21.60
N ALA A 587 -0.12 -16.91 -20.84
CA ALA A 587 1.28 -17.10 -21.21
C ALA A 587 1.69 -18.58 -21.20
N ALA A 588 1.27 -19.33 -20.17
CA ALA A 588 1.53 -20.77 -20.02
C ALA A 588 0.85 -21.61 -21.12
N GLU A 589 -0.35 -21.24 -21.55
CA GLU A 589 -1.08 -21.90 -22.64
C GLU A 589 -0.62 -21.49 -24.06
N GLY A 590 0.38 -20.62 -24.19
CA GLY A 590 0.85 -20.13 -25.48
C GLY A 590 -0.06 -19.09 -26.14
N GLN A 591 -1.08 -18.58 -25.44
CA GLN A 591 -1.98 -17.51 -25.89
C GLN A 591 -1.30 -16.12 -25.81
N HIS A 592 -0.12 -15.99 -26.43
CA HIS A 592 0.81 -14.88 -26.20
C HIS A 592 0.22 -13.49 -26.50
N LEU A 593 -0.74 -13.36 -27.42
CA LEU A 593 -1.44 -12.10 -27.67
C LEU A 593 -2.38 -11.70 -26.51
N LYS A 594 -3.11 -12.66 -25.94
CA LYS A 594 -3.96 -12.44 -24.76
C LYS A 594 -3.11 -12.10 -23.54
N ALA A 595 -1.98 -12.81 -23.36
CA ALA A 595 -1.02 -12.52 -22.30
C ALA A 595 -0.47 -11.08 -22.39
N TYR A 596 0.01 -10.68 -23.57
CA TYR A 596 0.46 -9.30 -23.84
C TYR A 596 -0.61 -8.26 -23.50
N GLN A 597 -1.85 -8.46 -23.94
CA GLN A 597 -2.97 -7.54 -23.67
C GLN A 597 -3.31 -7.41 -22.17
N LEU A 598 -3.14 -8.48 -21.39
CA LEU A 598 -3.39 -8.47 -19.95
C LEU A 598 -2.23 -7.85 -19.16
N TYR A 599 -0.97 -8.17 -19.50
CA TYR A 599 0.19 -7.48 -18.92
C TYR A 599 0.21 -5.99 -19.26
N GLN A 600 -0.21 -5.58 -20.46
CA GLN A 600 -0.40 -4.17 -20.82
C GLN A 600 -1.46 -3.43 -20.00
N ARG A 601 -2.37 -4.13 -19.31
CA ARG A 601 -3.27 -3.54 -18.32
C ARG A 601 -2.57 -3.44 -16.96
N LEU A 602 -1.90 -4.51 -16.52
CA LEU A 602 -1.19 -4.55 -15.22
C LEU A 602 -0.15 -3.44 -15.06
N VAL A 603 0.72 -3.24 -16.05
CA VAL A 603 1.78 -2.20 -16.02
C VAL A 603 1.25 -0.76 -16.03
N LYS A 604 -0.06 -0.57 -16.21
CA LYS A 604 -0.74 0.73 -16.05
C LYS A 604 -1.43 0.89 -14.70
N LEU A 605 -1.61 -0.20 -13.96
CA LEU A 605 -2.23 -0.20 -12.64
C LEU A 605 -1.19 -0.20 -11.53
N ARG A 606 -0.10 -0.97 -11.62
CA ARG A 606 0.92 -1.12 -10.56
C ARG A 606 2.36 -1.11 -11.09
N ARG A 607 3.28 -0.52 -10.33
CA ARG A 607 4.73 -0.48 -10.64
C ARG A 607 5.41 -1.77 -10.14
N ASN A 608 5.34 -2.85 -10.90
CA ASN A 608 5.88 -4.17 -10.52
C ASN A 608 6.89 -4.70 -11.56
N PRO A 609 8.14 -5.04 -11.20
CA PRO A 609 9.16 -5.46 -12.15
C PRO A 609 8.83 -6.79 -12.82
N ALA A 610 8.09 -7.69 -12.17
CA ALA A 610 7.67 -8.97 -12.73
C ALA A 610 6.63 -8.81 -13.86
N ASP A 611 5.73 -7.82 -13.77
CA ASP A 611 4.75 -7.53 -14.83
C ASP A 611 5.45 -7.06 -16.11
N HIS A 612 6.42 -6.15 -15.98
CA HIS A 612 7.23 -5.67 -17.10
C HIS A 612 8.11 -6.79 -17.69
N TYR A 613 8.68 -7.65 -16.85
CA TYR A 613 9.40 -8.85 -17.33
C TYR A 613 8.50 -9.80 -18.12
N ASN A 614 7.30 -10.10 -17.60
CA ASN A 614 6.37 -11.01 -18.25
C ASN A 614 5.74 -10.40 -19.52
N LEU A 615 5.51 -9.09 -19.55
CA LEU A 615 5.19 -8.34 -20.77
C LEU A 615 6.30 -8.52 -21.82
N GLY A 616 7.57 -8.38 -21.42
CA GLY A 616 8.73 -8.60 -22.29
C GLY A 616 8.81 -10.02 -22.85
N LEU A 617 8.52 -11.04 -22.03
CA LEU A 617 8.39 -12.43 -22.49
C LEU A 617 7.27 -12.59 -23.52
N ALA A 618 6.10 -11.98 -23.31
CA ALA A 618 4.99 -12.02 -24.26
C ALA A 618 5.33 -11.31 -25.58
N CYS A 619 5.94 -10.12 -25.53
CA CYS A 619 6.48 -9.40 -26.69
C CYS A 619 7.47 -10.26 -27.49
N GLY A 620 8.44 -10.88 -26.80
CA GLY A 620 9.44 -11.75 -27.44
C GLY A 620 8.82 -12.97 -28.14
N LYS A 621 7.80 -13.58 -27.53
CA LYS A 621 7.02 -14.68 -28.14
C LYS A 621 6.20 -14.22 -29.36
N LEU A 622 5.71 -12.99 -29.36
CA LEU A 622 5.06 -12.33 -30.51
C LEU A 622 6.07 -11.80 -31.54
N ARG A 623 7.39 -11.98 -31.34
CA ARG A 623 8.49 -11.42 -32.15
C ARG A 623 8.55 -9.88 -32.19
N ARG A 624 7.91 -9.22 -31.22
CA ARG A 624 7.90 -7.75 -31.06
C ARG A 624 9.14 -7.32 -30.26
N PHE A 625 10.30 -7.51 -30.86
CA PHE A 625 11.58 -7.51 -30.14
C PHE A 625 11.94 -6.17 -29.47
N GLY A 626 11.66 -5.02 -30.10
CA GLY A 626 11.88 -3.71 -29.47
C GLY A 626 10.99 -3.45 -28.25
N GLU A 627 9.72 -3.87 -28.29
CA GLU A 627 8.82 -3.82 -27.11
C GLU A 627 9.23 -4.84 -26.03
N ALA A 628 9.84 -5.95 -26.42
CA ALA A 628 10.40 -6.91 -25.47
C ALA A 628 11.59 -6.30 -24.72
N GLU A 629 12.49 -5.65 -25.46
CA GLU A 629 13.63 -4.92 -24.90
C GLU A 629 13.19 -3.81 -23.95
N GLN A 630 12.29 -2.92 -24.39
CA GLN A 630 11.75 -1.83 -23.56
C GLN A 630 11.13 -2.36 -22.26
N ALA A 631 10.34 -3.43 -22.33
CA ALA A 631 9.72 -4.03 -21.15
C ALA A 631 10.75 -4.71 -20.21
N PHE A 632 11.81 -5.34 -20.74
CA PHE A 632 12.91 -5.84 -19.90
C PHE A 632 13.75 -4.72 -19.28
N MET A 633 13.98 -3.61 -19.99
CA MET A 633 14.71 -2.45 -19.48
C MET A 633 13.92 -1.71 -18.39
N GLU A 634 12.59 -1.57 -18.53
CA GLU A 634 11.75 -0.98 -17.48
C GLU A 634 11.66 -1.90 -16.24
N SER A 635 11.62 -3.22 -16.44
CA SER A 635 11.74 -4.19 -15.34
C SER A 635 13.06 -4.02 -14.55
N ILE A 636 14.17 -3.75 -15.24
CA ILE A 636 15.47 -3.41 -14.63
C ILE A 636 15.43 -2.04 -13.95
N ARG A 637 14.80 -1.02 -14.55
CA ARG A 637 14.68 0.33 -13.96
C ARG A 637 13.89 0.31 -12.64
N ILE A 638 12.84 -0.52 -12.57
CA ILE A 638 12.01 -0.70 -11.38
C ILE A 638 12.77 -1.49 -10.30
N GLN A 639 13.53 -2.53 -10.66
CA GLN A 639 14.36 -3.31 -9.73
C GLN A 639 15.67 -3.78 -10.37
N PRO A 640 16.78 -3.04 -10.22
CA PRO A 640 18.06 -3.40 -10.86
C PRO A 640 18.66 -4.72 -10.35
N THR A 641 18.26 -5.18 -9.16
CA THR A 641 18.69 -6.49 -8.62
C THR A 641 17.95 -7.69 -9.23
N TYR A 642 16.97 -7.51 -10.11
CA TYR A 642 16.15 -8.60 -10.65
C TYR A 642 16.87 -9.32 -11.82
N PRO A 643 17.29 -10.60 -11.69
CA PRO A 643 18.20 -11.23 -12.65
C PRO A 643 17.52 -11.73 -13.95
N LEU A 644 16.20 -11.85 -14.00
CA LEU A 644 15.48 -12.51 -15.11
C LEU A 644 15.39 -11.67 -16.41
N PRO A 645 15.16 -10.35 -16.36
CA PRO A 645 15.27 -9.46 -17.53
C PRO A 645 16.64 -9.53 -18.21
N TYR A 646 17.74 -9.47 -17.44
CA TYR A 646 19.10 -9.57 -17.97
C TYR A 646 19.34 -10.88 -18.74
N ALA A 647 18.89 -12.03 -18.22
CA ALA A 647 18.96 -13.31 -18.94
C ALA A 647 18.08 -13.36 -20.21
N SER A 648 17.17 -12.41 -20.40
CA SER A 648 16.26 -12.33 -21.54
C SER A 648 16.75 -11.34 -22.59
N LEU A 649 17.29 -10.19 -22.16
CA LEU A 649 18.10 -9.30 -23.01
C LEU A 649 19.33 -10.03 -23.56
N ALA A 650 20.02 -10.84 -22.75
CA ALA A 650 21.13 -11.68 -23.22
C ALA A 650 20.74 -12.63 -24.36
N ARG A 651 19.52 -13.20 -24.32
CA ARG A 651 18.99 -14.05 -25.41
C ARG A 651 18.53 -13.24 -26.62
N LEU A 652 18.01 -12.03 -26.40
CA LEU A 652 17.59 -11.10 -27.45
C LEU A 652 18.79 -10.62 -28.29
N TYR A 653 19.88 -10.24 -27.61
CA TYR A 653 21.10 -9.73 -28.23
C TYR A 653 22.03 -10.82 -28.79
N GLN A 654 21.82 -12.10 -28.48
CA GLN A 654 22.77 -13.19 -28.77
C GLN A 654 23.22 -13.29 -30.25
N THR A 655 22.38 -12.87 -31.20
CA THR A 655 22.67 -12.88 -32.64
C THR A 655 22.90 -11.48 -33.24
N ILE A 656 22.78 -10.42 -32.44
CA ILE A 656 22.90 -9.01 -32.85
C ILE A 656 24.22 -8.43 -32.33
N ASP A 657 24.45 -8.56 -31.03
CA ASP A 657 25.72 -8.24 -30.36
C ASP A 657 26.03 -9.32 -29.29
N PRO A 658 26.88 -10.31 -29.64
CA PRO A 658 27.33 -11.33 -28.69
C PRO A 658 28.09 -10.78 -27.47
N ARG A 659 28.69 -9.58 -27.53
CA ARG A 659 29.40 -8.94 -26.41
C ARG A 659 28.41 -8.39 -25.40
N THR A 660 27.44 -7.60 -25.84
CA THR A 660 26.32 -7.13 -24.99
C THR A 660 25.52 -8.30 -24.43
N ALA A 661 25.29 -9.34 -25.22
CA ALA A 661 24.65 -10.57 -24.75
C ALA A 661 25.44 -11.26 -23.62
N SER A 662 26.77 -11.34 -23.73
CA SER A 662 27.64 -11.88 -22.68
C SER A 662 27.60 -11.03 -21.41
N ASN A 663 27.67 -9.70 -21.53
CA ASN A 663 27.62 -8.78 -20.40
C ASN A 663 26.31 -8.95 -19.60
N TYR A 664 25.15 -8.96 -20.28
CA TYR A 664 23.86 -9.20 -19.63
C TYR A 664 23.75 -10.59 -18.99
N MET A 665 24.31 -11.63 -19.60
CA MET A 665 24.33 -12.97 -18.99
C MET A 665 25.18 -13.01 -17.72
N GLN A 666 26.35 -12.35 -17.72
CA GLN A 666 27.22 -12.24 -16.54
C GLN A 666 26.54 -11.48 -15.39
N LEU A 667 25.85 -10.37 -15.68
CA LEU A 667 25.07 -9.62 -14.69
C LEU A 667 23.95 -10.49 -14.09
N SER A 668 23.20 -11.22 -14.92
CA SER A 668 22.17 -12.17 -14.44
C SER A 668 22.75 -13.27 -13.54
N GLN A 669 23.98 -13.72 -13.79
CA GLN A 669 24.66 -14.73 -12.99
C GLN A 669 25.17 -14.15 -11.66
N ARG A 670 25.81 -12.97 -11.68
CA ARG A 670 26.29 -12.28 -10.47
C ARG A 670 25.15 -11.96 -9.49
N LEU A 671 24.05 -11.40 -9.98
CA LEU A 671 22.86 -11.11 -9.15
C LEU A 671 22.27 -12.36 -8.48
N ARG A 672 22.25 -13.51 -9.18
CA ARG A 672 21.83 -14.79 -8.60
C ARG A 672 22.78 -15.30 -7.52
N LEU A 673 24.08 -15.04 -7.62
CA LEU A 673 25.04 -15.44 -6.59
C LEU A 673 24.82 -14.66 -5.28
N VAL A 674 24.52 -13.36 -5.38
CA VAL A 674 24.14 -12.53 -4.23
C VAL A 674 22.84 -13.04 -3.59
N GLN A 675 21.79 -13.24 -4.40
CA GLN A 675 20.50 -13.77 -3.96
C GLN A 675 20.56 -15.20 -3.38
N GLN A 676 21.66 -15.93 -3.60
CA GLN A 676 21.90 -17.27 -3.05
C GLN A 676 22.74 -17.25 -1.76
N GLY A 677 23.04 -16.09 -1.20
CA GLY A 677 23.72 -15.96 0.10
C GLY A 677 25.09 -16.62 0.16
N ARG A 678 25.79 -16.74 -0.99
CA ARG A 678 27.07 -17.45 -1.05
C ARG A 678 28.19 -16.60 -0.48
N ALA A 679 28.48 -16.83 0.79
CA ALA A 679 29.69 -16.38 1.46
C ALA A 679 30.93 -16.67 0.60
N SER A 680 31.59 -15.60 0.16
CA SER A 680 33.04 -15.61 0.00
C SER A 680 33.64 -15.41 1.38
N ASP A 681 33.82 -16.51 2.10
CA ASP A 681 34.77 -16.57 3.20
C ASP A 681 36.17 -16.30 2.62
N GLU A 682 36.63 -15.05 2.65
CA GLU A 682 38.03 -14.69 2.40
C GLU A 682 38.91 -14.90 3.64
N SER A 683 38.46 -15.77 4.55
CA SER A 683 39.18 -16.24 5.73
C SER A 683 40.25 -17.29 5.42
N ASP A 684 40.42 -17.71 4.15
CA ASP A 684 41.33 -18.79 3.77
C ASP A 684 42.18 -18.49 2.51
N LYS A 685 43.26 -17.71 2.70
CA LYS A 685 44.55 -17.86 2.01
C LYS A 685 45.71 -17.26 2.82
N PRO A 686 46.95 -17.75 2.65
CA PRO A 686 48.01 -17.68 3.67
C PRO A 686 48.94 -16.45 3.57
#